data_AF-E6X063-F1
#
_entry.id   AF-E6X063-F1
#
_cell.length_a   1.000
_cell.length_b   1.000
_cell.length_c   1.000
_cell.angle_alpha   90.00
_cell.angle_beta   90.00
_cell.angle_gamma   90.00
#
_symmetry.space_group_name_H-M   'P 1'
#
loop_
_entity.id
_entity.type
_entity.pdbx_description
1 polymer ?
#
loop_
_entity_poly.entity_id
_entity_poly.type
_entity_poly.pdbx_seq_one_letter_code
_entity_poly.pdbx_strand_id
1 'polypeptide(L)'
;MQNLISLILRPYAAILFLENRIAGALLLLLTFAEPTVGISGLFALLCTIVFAEFAGLRHTYLEHGFYLYNSLLVGLGIGFLFTPSVMSFLFIFLLAVLTFLSSFSISTLFARWRIPPLSLPFALVTALAYLAAMNYNGLLAHFHNGLAHYAFLGDTSLGSYLSSLGSIFFLPNQAAGLVMALILLVISPTLFSLSLAGFYTGVATHALLIGSWSAAYHDVYAFNYILVAMALGGIFLLPFWRNYIYAGIAVALSVIFADATKIFFNYYSLPVFTLPFNAVVMVVLFLLVVVGYEGLNSAIKATPEASLAYYLQTLFRFGPKVPNIALPFSGRWNVYQGFDGEWTHKGAWRYAYDFIVLRNGSSYRTTGDYPEDYHCFGESVLSPVNGYVVALLSDLPDNPIGTVDRINNWGNYIILQSLDGHYIEISHLMQHSILPKVGEYVRLGQVIAKCGNSGYSPQPHLHIQVQRTGILGSETVPFRFVLYRQASRILFHALPHTGEEVEALLPTQNMQMQFSFVLDERFVYERFVEGQPSGTVRWQVAMNHLGEFYLSDGDNRLFFYTAPTFFYFYHYEGNPDSELAQLFKLAPRIPLSMVSSASFRDALPIYLLESRLKRIWIMMIASFRPEYYRREFDYTMERFSLNSEFGQVTFAVNQKGFDEIRYGNILLKKQCE
;
A
#
# COMPACT_ATOMS: atom_id res chain seq x y z
N MET A 1 -28.19 -3.78 15.88
CA MET A 1 -28.21 -2.30 15.88
C MET A 1 -26.87 -1.66 15.52
N GLN A 2 -25.72 -2.06 16.09
CA GLN A 2 -24.41 -1.44 15.81
C GLN A 2 -24.02 -1.41 14.31
N ASN A 3 -24.40 -2.45 13.54
CA ASN A 3 -24.15 -2.49 12.10
C ASN A 3 -24.97 -1.48 11.28
N LEU A 4 -26.22 -1.18 11.69
CA LEU A 4 -27.09 -0.27 10.94
C LEU A 4 -26.68 1.20 11.11
N ILE A 5 -26.30 1.59 12.32
CA ILE A 5 -25.80 2.95 12.59
C ILE A 5 -24.53 3.20 11.77
N SER A 6 -23.59 2.25 11.77
CA SER A 6 -22.37 2.38 10.96
C SER A 6 -22.68 2.46 9.46
N LEU A 7 -23.75 1.81 8.98
CA LEU A 7 -24.16 1.86 7.58
C LEU A 7 -24.69 3.23 7.15
N ILE A 8 -25.37 3.94 8.07
CA ILE A 8 -25.89 5.29 7.82
C ILE A 8 -24.77 6.34 7.90
N LEU A 9 -23.86 6.22 8.87
CA LEU A 9 -22.85 7.25 9.12
C LEU A 9 -21.70 7.25 8.10
N ARG A 10 -21.30 6.08 7.60
CA ARG A 10 -20.18 5.95 6.65
C ARG A 10 -20.36 6.77 5.36
N PRO A 11 -21.52 6.75 4.68
CA PRO A 11 -21.76 7.54 3.48
C PRO A 11 -21.56 9.05 3.67
N TYR A 12 -21.97 9.61 4.81
CA TYR A 12 -21.76 11.03 5.11
C TYR A 12 -20.27 11.37 5.21
N ALA A 13 -19.48 10.55 5.90
CA ALA A 13 -18.02 10.74 5.98
C ALA A 13 -17.34 10.57 4.61
N ALA A 14 -17.82 9.62 3.80
CA ALA A 14 -17.24 9.28 2.50
C ALA A 14 -17.36 10.40 1.46
N ILE A 15 -18.33 11.31 1.58
CA ILE A 15 -18.43 12.51 0.73
C ILE A 15 -17.17 13.40 0.85
N LEU A 16 -16.54 13.44 2.03
CA LEU A 16 -15.26 14.11 2.27
C LEU A 16 -14.07 13.14 2.19
N PHE A 17 -14.24 11.97 1.59
CA PHE A 17 -13.24 10.91 1.48
C PHE A 17 -12.72 10.38 2.83
N LEU A 18 -13.52 10.46 3.89
CA LEU A 18 -13.17 9.96 5.22
C LEU A 18 -13.88 8.64 5.53
N GLU A 19 -13.19 7.75 6.25
CA GLU A 19 -13.81 6.57 6.87
C GLU A 19 -13.80 6.71 8.40
N ASN A 20 -14.66 7.59 8.94
CA ASN A 20 -14.73 7.84 10.37
C ASN A 20 -16.19 8.00 10.85
N ARG A 21 -16.59 7.20 11.86
CA ARG A 21 -17.96 7.21 12.39
C ARG A 21 -18.34 8.54 13.06
N ILE A 22 -17.40 9.15 13.78
CA ILE A 22 -17.62 10.44 14.46
C ILE A 22 -17.81 11.54 13.41
N ALA A 23 -16.96 11.57 12.37
CA ALA A 23 -17.14 12.48 11.25
C ALA A 23 -18.52 12.32 10.61
N GLY A 24 -18.92 11.07 10.33
CA GLY A 24 -20.23 10.76 9.75
C GLY A 24 -21.39 11.26 10.61
N ALA A 25 -21.32 11.10 11.94
CA ALA A 25 -22.34 11.58 12.87
C ALA A 25 -22.42 13.11 12.89
N LEU A 26 -21.27 13.79 12.94
CA LEU A 26 -21.23 15.26 12.93
C LEU A 26 -21.74 15.83 11.60
N LEU A 27 -21.38 15.21 10.47
CA LEU A 27 -21.84 15.61 9.14
C LEU A 27 -23.33 15.35 8.94
N LEU A 28 -23.85 14.21 9.43
CA LEU A 28 -25.29 13.94 9.46
C LEU A 28 -26.02 15.06 10.21
N LEU A 29 -25.62 15.35 11.45
CA LEU A 29 -26.23 16.42 12.25
C LEU A 29 -26.12 17.78 11.56
N LEU A 30 -24.99 18.05 10.90
CA LEU A 30 -24.79 19.29 10.17
C LEU A 30 -25.76 19.46 8.99
N THR A 31 -26.15 18.37 8.31
CA THR A 31 -27.17 18.46 7.24
C THR A 31 -28.54 18.93 7.73
N PHE A 32 -28.84 18.78 9.02
CA PHE A 32 -30.07 19.31 9.62
C PHE A 32 -30.00 20.81 9.96
N ALA A 33 -28.86 21.49 9.70
CA ALA A 33 -28.83 22.94 9.67
C ALA A 33 -29.82 23.49 8.63
N GLU A 34 -30.06 22.74 7.55
CA GLU A 34 -31.18 22.93 6.64
C GLU A 34 -32.07 21.68 6.68
N PRO A 35 -33.18 21.67 7.45
CA PRO A 35 -33.98 20.47 7.69
C PRO A 35 -34.45 19.77 6.41
N THR A 36 -34.74 20.54 5.35
CA THR A 36 -35.16 19.98 4.06
C THR A 36 -34.07 19.13 3.42
N VAL A 37 -32.83 19.61 3.44
CA VAL A 37 -31.65 18.91 2.92
C VAL A 37 -31.38 17.65 3.76
N GLY A 38 -31.32 17.79 5.09
CA GLY A 38 -31.03 16.67 5.99
C GLY A 38 -32.05 15.53 5.90
N ILE A 39 -33.35 15.84 5.90
CA ILE A 39 -34.42 14.83 5.80
C ILE A 39 -34.38 14.13 4.44
N SER A 40 -34.23 14.88 3.35
CA SER A 40 -34.22 14.33 1.99
C SER A 40 -33.01 13.43 1.74
N GLY A 41 -31.83 13.82 2.22
CA GLY A 41 -30.62 13.01 2.15
C GLY A 41 -30.73 11.70 2.94
N LEU A 42 -31.22 11.76 4.18
CA LEU A 42 -31.41 10.57 5.02
C LEU A 42 -32.44 9.62 4.40
N PHE A 43 -33.54 10.16 3.88
CA PHE A 43 -34.57 9.37 3.20
C PHE A 43 -34.01 8.64 1.97
N ALA A 44 -33.28 9.34 1.09
CA ALA A 44 -32.66 8.74 -0.09
C ALA A 44 -31.71 7.58 0.27
N LEU A 45 -30.91 7.76 1.32
CA LEU A 45 -30.00 6.74 1.82
C LEU A 45 -30.76 5.51 2.33
N LEU A 46 -31.81 5.69 3.13
CA LEU A 46 -32.63 4.59 3.64
C LEU A 46 -33.32 3.82 2.50
N CYS A 47 -33.88 4.53 1.52
CA CYS A 47 -34.47 3.93 0.33
C CYS A 47 -33.46 3.09 -0.45
N THR A 48 -32.24 3.61 -0.61
CA THR A 48 -31.15 2.90 -1.31
C THR A 48 -30.77 1.61 -0.59
N ILE A 49 -30.65 1.65 0.74
CA ILE A 49 -30.33 0.46 1.54
C ILE A 49 -31.43 -0.59 1.40
N VAL A 50 -32.70 -0.19 1.52
CA VAL A 50 -33.85 -1.10 1.37
C VAL A 50 -33.87 -1.72 -0.03
N PHE A 51 -33.66 -0.92 -1.07
CA PHE A 51 -33.59 -1.42 -2.45
C PHE A 51 -32.44 -2.39 -2.66
N ALA A 52 -31.24 -2.06 -2.14
CA ALA A 52 -30.06 -2.89 -2.33
C ALA A 52 -30.16 -4.24 -1.58
N GLU A 53 -30.78 -4.26 -0.40
CA GLU A 53 -31.12 -5.51 0.32
C GLU A 53 -32.16 -6.33 -0.46
N PHE A 54 -33.21 -5.69 -0.99
CA PHE A 54 -34.21 -6.34 -1.84
C PHE A 54 -33.61 -6.94 -3.12
N ALA A 55 -32.64 -6.26 -3.72
CA ALA A 55 -31.93 -6.70 -4.92
C ALA A 55 -30.86 -7.77 -4.66
N GLY A 56 -30.62 -8.17 -3.41
CA GLY A 56 -29.59 -9.17 -3.05
C GLY A 56 -28.14 -8.66 -3.19
N LEU A 57 -27.92 -7.35 -3.22
CA LEU A 57 -26.61 -6.73 -3.49
C LEU A 57 -25.85 -6.34 -2.20
N ARG A 58 -26.20 -6.98 -1.07
CA ARG A 58 -25.68 -6.66 0.25
C ARG A 58 -24.16 -6.64 0.35
N HIS A 59 -23.51 -7.68 -0.17
CA HIS A 59 -22.05 -7.79 -0.11
C HIS A 59 -21.37 -6.68 -0.92
N THR A 60 -21.90 -6.36 -2.10
CA THR A 60 -21.31 -5.38 -3.02
C THR A 60 -21.34 -3.96 -2.48
N TYR A 61 -22.46 -3.50 -1.90
CA TYR A 61 -22.52 -2.12 -1.39
C TYR A 61 -21.82 -1.92 -0.04
N LEU A 62 -21.62 -3.00 0.72
CA LEU A 62 -20.89 -2.94 2.00
C LEU A 62 -19.38 -2.77 1.80
N GLU A 63 -18.83 -3.29 0.71
CA GLU A 63 -17.42 -3.17 0.37
C GLU A 63 -17.04 -1.76 -0.08
N HIS A 64 -17.96 -1.05 -0.74
CA HIS A 64 -17.68 0.24 -1.36
C HIS A 64 -18.70 1.32 -0.98
N GLY A 65 -18.24 2.35 -0.28
CA GLY A 65 -19.11 3.44 0.20
C GLY A 65 -19.79 4.27 -0.91
N PHE A 66 -19.26 4.25 -2.14
CA PHE A 66 -19.79 5.05 -3.25
C PHE A 66 -21.17 4.65 -3.75
N TYR A 67 -21.61 3.42 -3.49
CA TYR A 67 -22.98 3.01 -3.80
C TYR A 67 -24.01 3.78 -2.99
N LEU A 68 -23.68 4.11 -1.74
CA LEU A 68 -24.60 4.75 -0.81
C LEU A 68 -24.45 6.27 -0.81
N TYR A 69 -23.22 6.81 -0.89
CA TYR A 69 -23.05 8.26 -0.85
C TYR A 69 -23.56 8.95 -2.12
N ASN A 70 -23.55 8.29 -3.29
CA ASN A 70 -24.08 8.88 -4.51
C ASN A 70 -25.59 9.13 -4.38
N SER A 71 -26.35 8.15 -3.89
CA SER A 71 -27.79 8.31 -3.66
C SER A 71 -28.08 9.31 -2.53
N LEU A 72 -27.23 9.36 -1.49
CA LEU A 72 -27.29 10.39 -0.46
C LEU A 72 -27.14 11.80 -1.07
N LEU A 73 -26.14 12.04 -1.93
CA LEU A 73 -25.93 13.33 -2.60
C LEU A 73 -27.12 13.74 -3.46
N VAL A 74 -27.77 12.79 -4.13
CA VAL A 74 -29.02 13.05 -4.87
C VAL A 74 -30.12 13.52 -3.93
N GLY A 75 -30.33 12.85 -2.80
CA GLY A 75 -31.30 13.26 -1.79
C GLY A 75 -31.02 14.66 -1.23
N LEU A 76 -29.76 14.95 -0.89
CA LEU A 76 -29.34 16.28 -0.42
C LEU A 76 -29.59 17.35 -1.49
N GLY A 77 -29.24 17.07 -2.75
CA GLY A 77 -29.41 18.00 -3.86
C GLY A 77 -30.87 18.28 -4.22
N ILE A 78 -31.73 17.26 -4.19
CA ILE A 78 -33.18 17.46 -4.40
C ILE A 78 -33.82 18.19 -3.22
N GLY A 79 -33.40 17.88 -1.98
CA GLY A 79 -33.85 18.62 -0.78
C GLY A 79 -33.38 20.07 -0.74
N PHE A 80 -32.29 20.41 -1.44
CA PHE A 80 -31.89 21.80 -1.62
C PHE A 80 -32.81 22.57 -2.57
N LEU A 81 -33.44 21.88 -3.54
CA LEU A 81 -34.29 22.49 -4.57
C LEU A 81 -35.78 22.49 -4.22
N PHE A 82 -36.26 21.48 -3.50
CA PHE A 82 -37.69 21.27 -3.25
C PHE A 82 -37.98 21.04 -1.78
N THR A 83 -39.10 21.59 -1.29
CA THR A 83 -39.59 21.32 0.06
C THR A 83 -40.10 19.88 0.21
N PRO A 84 -40.14 19.33 1.44
CA PRO A 84 -40.58 17.96 1.65
C PRO A 84 -42.08 17.83 1.40
N SER A 85 -42.45 16.95 0.47
CA SER A 85 -43.83 16.62 0.08
C SER A 85 -43.89 15.16 -0.34
N VAL A 86 -45.10 14.60 -0.44
CA VAL A 86 -45.28 13.22 -0.93
C VAL A 86 -44.66 13.04 -2.33
N MET A 87 -44.78 14.06 -3.18
CA MET A 87 -44.23 14.03 -4.55
C MET A 87 -42.71 14.14 -4.56
N SER A 88 -42.12 15.00 -3.74
CA SER A 88 -40.65 15.09 -3.66
C SER A 88 -40.04 13.83 -3.04
N PHE A 89 -40.68 13.19 -2.05
CA PHE A 89 -40.22 11.90 -1.54
C PHE A 89 -40.34 10.76 -2.54
N LEU A 90 -41.44 10.66 -3.29
CA LEU A 90 -41.56 9.67 -4.37
C LEU A 90 -40.47 9.88 -5.43
N PHE A 91 -40.20 11.14 -5.79
CA PHE A 91 -39.15 11.47 -6.74
C PHE A 91 -37.77 11.10 -6.21
N ILE A 92 -37.45 11.44 -4.97
CA ILE A 92 -36.19 11.06 -4.31
C ILE A 92 -36.02 9.54 -4.29
N PHE A 93 -37.08 8.76 -3.99
CA PHE A 93 -37.01 7.30 -4.02
C PHE A 93 -36.60 6.77 -5.40
N LEU A 94 -37.28 7.22 -6.46
CA LEU A 94 -36.99 6.78 -7.84
C LEU A 94 -35.56 7.16 -8.26
N LEU A 95 -35.13 8.38 -7.94
CA LEU A 95 -33.78 8.84 -8.27
C LEU A 95 -32.72 8.10 -7.47
N ALA A 96 -32.94 7.84 -6.17
CA ALA A 96 -32.01 7.08 -5.34
C ALA A 96 -31.78 5.66 -5.88
N VAL A 97 -32.84 5.00 -6.36
CA VAL A 97 -32.74 3.70 -7.04
C VAL A 97 -31.97 3.83 -8.36
N LEU A 98 -32.31 4.82 -9.20
CA LEU A 98 -31.61 5.05 -10.48
C LEU A 98 -30.12 5.35 -10.27
N THR A 99 -29.77 6.12 -9.25
CA THR A 99 -28.39 6.45 -8.90
C THR A 99 -27.62 5.24 -8.43
N PHE A 100 -28.24 4.37 -7.65
CA PHE A 100 -27.63 3.11 -7.23
C PHE A 100 -27.33 2.22 -8.44
N LEU A 101 -28.30 2.02 -9.34
CA LEU A 101 -28.13 1.25 -10.57
C LEU A 101 -27.05 1.84 -11.49
N SER A 102 -27.01 3.17 -11.60
CA SER A 102 -25.99 3.90 -12.37
C SER A 102 -24.60 3.70 -11.75
N SER A 103 -24.50 3.77 -10.43
CA SER A 103 -23.26 3.56 -9.68
C SER A 103 -22.70 2.15 -9.91
N PHE A 104 -23.58 1.14 -9.86
CA PHE A 104 -23.25 -0.25 -10.18
C PHE A 104 -22.78 -0.44 -11.62
N SER A 105 -23.52 0.10 -12.58
CA SER A 105 -23.19 -0.03 -13.99
C SER A 105 -21.85 0.63 -14.33
N ILE A 106 -21.63 1.85 -13.86
CA ILE A 106 -20.40 2.62 -14.11
C ILE A 106 -19.20 1.97 -13.40
N SER A 107 -19.35 1.54 -12.15
CA SER A 107 -18.29 0.85 -11.41
C SER A 107 -17.86 -0.43 -12.11
N THR A 108 -18.81 -1.21 -12.62
CA THR A 108 -18.53 -2.46 -13.34
C THR A 108 -17.77 -2.18 -14.64
N LEU A 109 -18.16 -1.13 -15.38
CA LEU A 109 -17.49 -0.73 -16.62
C LEU A 109 -16.03 -0.30 -16.37
N PHE A 110 -15.79 0.45 -15.30
CA PHE A 110 -14.45 0.99 -15.00
C PHE A 110 -13.56 0.09 -14.15
N ALA A 111 -14.08 -1.02 -13.62
CA ALA A 111 -13.32 -1.99 -12.83
C ALA A 111 -12.05 -2.48 -13.56
N ARG A 112 -12.11 -2.65 -14.89
CA ARG A 112 -10.96 -3.09 -15.71
C ARG A 112 -9.74 -2.15 -15.59
N TRP A 113 -9.97 -0.86 -15.45
CA TRP A 113 -8.92 0.15 -15.34
C TRP A 113 -8.68 0.64 -13.92
N ARG A 114 -9.32 0.01 -12.91
CA ARG A 114 -9.22 0.40 -11.50
C ARG A 114 -9.59 1.87 -11.24
N ILE A 115 -10.52 2.42 -12.04
CA ILE A 115 -11.02 3.80 -11.87
C ILE A 115 -12.35 3.75 -11.13
N PRO A 116 -12.50 4.50 -10.02
CA PRO A 116 -13.76 4.55 -9.29
C PRO A 116 -14.80 5.41 -10.02
N PRO A 117 -16.11 5.15 -9.82
CA PRO A 117 -17.18 5.97 -10.40
C PRO A 117 -17.28 7.38 -9.77
N LEU A 118 -16.62 7.62 -8.63
CA LEU A 118 -16.67 8.88 -7.89
C LEU A 118 -18.12 9.34 -7.64
N SER A 119 -18.40 10.64 -7.84
CA SER A 119 -19.75 11.21 -7.74
C SER A 119 -20.43 11.38 -9.10
N LEU A 120 -19.91 10.74 -10.16
CA LEU A 120 -20.47 10.82 -11.51
C LEU A 120 -21.93 10.31 -11.59
N PRO A 121 -22.30 9.19 -10.95
CA PRO A 121 -23.70 8.75 -10.92
C PRO A 121 -24.63 9.80 -10.34
N PHE A 122 -24.24 10.43 -9.22
CA PHE A 122 -24.98 11.55 -8.63
C PHE A 122 -25.12 12.72 -9.61
N ALA A 123 -24.03 13.15 -10.25
CA ALA A 123 -24.04 14.32 -11.13
C ALA A 123 -24.96 14.12 -12.33
N LEU A 124 -24.90 12.94 -12.97
CA LEU A 124 -25.74 12.60 -14.12
C LEU A 124 -27.22 12.49 -13.73
N VAL A 125 -27.52 11.76 -12.65
CA VAL A 125 -28.92 11.56 -12.24
C VAL A 125 -29.53 12.86 -11.73
N THR A 126 -28.80 13.70 -11.03
CA THR A 126 -29.33 14.99 -10.55
C THR A 126 -29.55 15.97 -11.70
N ALA A 127 -28.67 16.00 -12.71
CA ALA A 127 -28.90 16.79 -13.92
C ALA A 127 -30.16 16.34 -14.68
N LEU A 128 -30.34 15.01 -14.83
CA LEU A 128 -31.57 14.45 -15.41
C LEU A 128 -32.80 14.78 -14.58
N ALA A 129 -32.69 14.70 -13.25
CA ALA A 129 -33.77 15.04 -12.34
C ALA A 129 -34.19 16.51 -12.46
N TYR A 130 -33.23 17.42 -12.57
CA TYR A 130 -33.50 18.85 -12.75
C TYR A 130 -34.25 19.13 -14.05
N LEU A 131 -33.81 18.53 -15.18
CA LEU A 131 -34.52 18.65 -16.46
C LEU A 131 -35.92 18.04 -16.41
N ALA A 132 -36.07 16.86 -15.80
CA ALA A 132 -37.35 16.19 -15.68
C ALA A 132 -38.33 16.99 -14.82
N ALA A 133 -37.85 17.58 -13.72
CA ALA A 133 -38.66 18.37 -12.79
C ALA A 133 -39.33 19.58 -13.47
N MET A 134 -38.73 20.15 -14.52
CA MET A 134 -39.33 21.24 -15.30
C MET A 134 -40.64 20.84 -15.99
N ASN A 135 -40.91 19.53 -16.17
CA ASN A 135 -42.16 19.03 -16.73
C ASN A 135 -43.16 18.56 -15.66
N TYR A 136 -42.81 18.64 -14.37
CA TYR A 136 -43.62 18.10 -13.28
C TYR A 136 -44.24 19.23 -12.45
N ASN A 137 -45.41 19.70 -12.88
CA ASN A 137 -46.14 20.81 -12.24
C ASN A 137 -46.39 20.58 -10.73
N GLY A 138 -46.65 19.34 -10.31
CA GLY A 138 -46.84 19.00 -8.90
C GLY A 138 -45.58 19.16 -8.04
N LEU A 139 -44.40 19.02 -8.63
CA LEU A 139 -43.11 19.18 -7.97
C LEU A 139 -42.66 20.65 -7.98
N LEU A 140 -42.88 21.37 -9.10
CA LEU A 140 -42.54 22.80 -9.23
C LEU A 140 -43.27 23.70 -8.22
N ALA A 141 -44.49 23.33 -7.82
CA ALA A 141 -45.23 24.04 -6.77
C ALA A 141 -44.50 24.07 -5.41
N HIS A 142 -43.53 23.18 -5.21
CA HIS A 142 -42.73 23.03 -4.00
C HIS A 142 -41.29 23.51 -4.18
N PHE A 143 -40.98 24.20 -5.29
CA PHE A 143 -39.66 24.78 -5.53
C PHE A 143 -39.34 25.79 -4.44
N HIS A 144 -38.23 25.60 -3.74
CA HIS A 144 -37.81 26.44 -2.64
C HIS A 144 -36.72 27.41 -3.08
N ASN A 145 -36.98 28.71 -2.96
CA ASN A 145 -35.92 29.71 -3.01
C ASN A 145 -35.26 29.72 -1.63
N GLY A 146 -33.99 29.31 -1.58
CA GLY A 146 -33.25 29.06 -0.34
C GLY A 146 -33.26 30.22 0.67
N LEU A 147 -33.04 29.85 1.94
CA LEU A 147 -32.92 30.74 3.09
C LEU A 147 -31.69 31.65 3.02
N ALA A 148 -31.75 32.78 3.73
CA ALA A 148 -30.72 33.81 3.79
C ALA A 148 -29.34 33.26 4.16
N HIS A 149 -28.32 33.60 3.36
CA HIS A 149 -26.93 33.24 3.62
C HIS A 149 -26.42 33.99 4.85
N TYR A 150 -26.19 33.29 5.96
CA TYR A 150 -25.49 33.85 7.12
C TYR A 150 -23.98 33.85 6.87
N ALA A 151 -23.44 35.01 6.50
CA ALA A 151 -22.02 35.23 6.21
C ALA A 151 -21.34 36.04 7.33
N PHE A 152 -20.93 35.36 8.41
CA PHE A 152 -20.32 36.03 9.57
C PHE A 152 -18.92 36.62 9.30
N LEU A 153 -18.22 36.15 8.26
CA LEU A 153 -16.94 36.69 7.78
C LEU A 153 -17.09 37.57 6.53
N GLY A 154 -18.33 37.85 6.09
CA GLY A 154 -18.60 38.54 4.82
C GLY A 154 -17.90 37.88 3.62
N ASP A 155 -17.60 38.68 2.59
CA ASP A 155 -17.01 38.23 1.32
C ASP A 155 -15.48 38.12 1.36
N THR A 156 -14.92 37.74 2.52
CA THR A 156 -13.49 37.49 2.66
C THR A 156 -13.06 36.24 1.90
N SER A 157 -11.76 36.13 1.60
CA SER A 157 -11.20 34.93 0.95
C SER A 157 -11.46 33.65 1.78
N LEU A 158 -11.36 33.77 3.11
CA LEU A 158 -11.70 32.68 4.04
C LEU A 158 -13.21 32.41 4.06
N GLY A 159 -14.05 33.45 4.07
CA GLY A 159 -15.51 33.30 3.98
C GLY A 159 -15.94 32.53 2.72
N SER A 160 -15.33 32.85 1.58
CA SER A 160 -15.58 32.19 0.29
C SER A 160 -15.14 30.72 0.28
N TYR A 161 -13.99 30.42 0.91
CA TYR A 161 -13.53 29.04 1.12
C TYR A 161 -14.53 28.23 1.96
N LEU A 162 -14.98 28.78 3.09
CA LEU A 162 -15.92 28.09 3.97
C LEU A 162 -17.27 27.86 3.28
N SER A 163 -17.81 28.87 2.59
CA SER A 163 -19.04 28.71 1.80
C SER A 163 -18.88 27.62 0.73
N SER A 164 -17.74 27.58 0.03
CA SER A 164 -17.45 26.55 -0.97
C SER A 164 -17.37 25.15 -0.36
N LEU A 165 -16.74 25.01 0.82
CA LEU A 165 -16.67 23.74 1.51
C LEU A 165 -18.07 23.26 1.95
N GLY A 166 -18.91 24.17 2.44
CA GLY A 166 -20.32 23.88 2.78
C GLY A 166 -21.16 23.47 1.56
N SER A 167 -20.91 24.04 0.39
CA SER A 167 -21.60 23.69 -0.87
C SER A 167 -21.45 22.21 -1.26
N ILE A 168 -20.42 21.50 -0.78
CA ILE A 168 -20.26 20.05 -1.00
C ILE A 168 -21.47 19.25 -0.48
N PHE A 169 -22.10 19.71 0.62
CA PHE A 169 -23.31 19.11 1.19
C PHE A 169 -24.58 19.92 0.88
N PHE A 170 -24.55 20.79 -0.12
CA PHE A 170 -25.65 21.71 -0.43
C PHE A 170 -26.01 22.65 0.72
N LEU A 171 -25.00 23.03 1.52
CA LEU A 171 -25.11 24.00 2.59
C LEU A 171 -24.17 25.19 2.31
N PRO A 172 -24.49 26.09 1.35
CA PRO A 172 -23.64 27.22 0.98
C PRO A 172 -23.64 28.31 2.06
N ASN A 173 -23.19 27.96 3.26
CA ASN A 173 -23.05 28.85 4.42
C ASN A 173 -21.71 28.61 5.13
N GLN A 174 -21.18 29.69 5.73
CA GLN A 174 -19.84 29.69 6.32
C GLN A 174 -19.75 28.84 7.59
N ALA A 175 -20.85 28.68 8.33
CA ALA A 175 -20.87 27.90 9.56
C ALA A 175 -20.70 26.39 9.28
N ALA A 176 -21.40 25.87 8.27
CA ALA A 176 -21.26 24.50 7.81
C ALA A 176 -19.85 24.24 7.27
N GLY A 177 -19.33 25.18 6.47
CA GLY A 177 -17.94 25.16 6.03
C GLY A 177 -16.95 25.08 7.20
N LEU A 178 -17.15 25.89 8.25
CA LEU A 178 -16.26 25.89 9.42
C LEU A 178 -16.25 24.54 10.14
N VAL A 179 -17.43 23.94 10.35
CA VAL A 179 -17.54 22.62 10.97
C VAL A 179 -16.83 21.56 10.12
N MET A 180 -17.05 21.55 8.80
CA MET A 180 -16.36 20.62 7.90
C MET A 180 -14.84 20.81 7.91
N ALA A 181 -14.38 22.07 7.90
CA ALA A 181 -12.97 22.40 7.97
C ALA A 181 -12.32 21.89 9.26
N LEU A 182 -13.01 22.02 10.41
CA LEU A 182 -12.56 21.49 11.69
C LEU A 182 -12.54 19.95 11.71
N ILE A 183 -13.54 19.30 11.13
CA ILE A 183 -13.58 17.83 10.97
C ILE A 183 -12.36 17.36 10.17
N LEU A 184 -12.08 17.99 9.02
CA LEU A 184 -10.91 17.69 8.22
C LEU A 184 -9.63 17.93 9.01
N LEU A 185 -9.46 19.08 9.66
CA LEU A 185 -8.26 19.42 10.41
C LEU A 185 -7.96 18.42 11.55
N VAL A 186 -8.99 17.92 12.25
CA VAL A 186 -8.80 17.00 13.38
C VAL A 186 -8.58 15.55 12.93
N ILE A 187 -9.21 15.14 11.83
CA ILE A 187 -9.20 13.74 11.38
C ILE A 187 -8.12 13.50 10.33
N SER A 188 -8.00 14.38 9.35
CA SER A 188 -6.99 14.33 8.28
C SER A 188 -6.48 15.73 7.92
N PRO A 189 -5.46 16.21 8.64
CA PRO A 189 -4.74 17.44 8.31
C PRO A 189 -4.24 17.50 6.86
N THR A 190 -3.95 16.36 6.23
CA THR A 190 -3.59 16.30 4.82
C THR A 190 -4.76 16.65 3.90
N LEU A 191 -5.97 16.14 4.17
CA LEU A 191 -7.15 16.55 3.38
C LEU A 191 -7.50 18.02 3.63
N PHE A 192 -7.35 18.51 4.86
CA PHE A 192 -7.52 19.92 5.18
C PHE A 192 -6.51 20.83 4.44
N SER A 193 -5.24 20.43 4.35
CA SER A 193 -4.25 21.21 3.60
C SER A 193 -4.51 21.18 2.10
N LEU A 194 -4.94 20.03 1.56
CA LEU A 194 -5.33 19.89 0.16
C LEU A 194 -6.62 20.65 -0.17
N SER A 195 -7.59 20.74 0.74
CA SER A 195 -8.80 21.53 0.50
C SER A 195 -8.48 23.02 0.39
N LEU A 196 -7.59 23.54 1.26
CA LEU A 196 -7.09 24.91 1.15
C LEU A 196 -6.28 25.12 -0.14
N ALA A 197 -5.30 24.25 -0.41
CA ALA A 197 -4.47 24.36 -1.60
C ALA A 197 -5.30 24.30 -2.89
N GLY A 198 -6.24 23.36 -2.98
CA GLY A 198 -7.16 23.23 -4.11
C GLY A 198 -8.01 24.47 -4.32
N PHE A 199 -8.64 24.98 -3.26
CA PHE A 199 -9.44 26.20 -3.35
C PHE A 199 -8.62 27.39 -3.85
N TYR A 200 -7.48 27.69 -3.22
CA TYR A 200 -6.69 28.86 -3.59
C TYR A 200 -6.01 28.72 -4.95
N THR A 201 -5.56 27.53 -5.34
CA THR A 201 -5.04 27.29 -6.70
C THR A 201 -6.15 27.48 -7.73
N GLY A 202 -7.34 26.92 -7.51
CA GLY A 202 -8.47 27.06 -8.42
C GLY A 202 -8.93 28.51 -8.56
N VAL A 203 -9.11 29.23 -7.45
CA VAL A 203 -9.47 30.65 -7.45
C VAL A 203 -8.39 31.49 -8.12
N ALA A 204 -7.10 31.23 -7.88
CA ALA A 204 -6.02 31.96 -8.54
C ALA A 204 -6.02 31.73 -10.06
N THR A 205 -6.16 30.48 -10.50
CA THR A 205 -6.27 30.17 -11.94
C THR A 205 -7.50 30.84 -12.56
N HIS A 206 -8.66 30.76 -11.90
CA HIS A 206 -9.90 31.37 -12.38
C HIS A 206 -9.78 32.90 -12.44
N ALA A 207 -9.24 33.54 -11.40
CA ALA A 207 -9.00 34.98 -11.35
C ALA A 207 -8.07 35.47 -12.47
N LEU A 208 -7.04 34.68 -12.81
CA LEU A 208 -6.13 34.97 -13.93
C LEU A 208 -6.84 34.89 -15.29
N LEU A 209 -7.76 33.93 -15.46
CA LEU A 209 -8.51 33.75 -16.71
C LEU A 209 -9.59 34.83 -16.91
N ILE A 210 -10.30 35.22 -15.86
CA ILE A 210 -11.40 36.21 -15.95
C ILE A 210 -10.96 37.65 -15.66
N GLY A 211 -9.73 37.86 -15.19
CA GLY A 211 -9.19 39.17 -14.84
C GLY A 211 -9.78 39.80 -13.55
N SER A 212 -10.44 39.02 -12.68
CA SER A 212 -11.07 39.52 -11.46
C SER A 212 -10.98 38.52 -10.30
N TRP A 213 -10.23 38.89 -9.26
CA TRP A 213 -10.15 38.13 -8.01
C TRP A 213 -11.50 38.06 -7.28
N SER A 214 -12.23 39.19 -7.25
CA SER A 214 -13.53 39.25 -6.58
C SER A 214 -14.53 38.29 -7.23
N ALA A 215 -14.61 38.27 -8.57
CA ALA A 215 -15.52 37.35 -9.27
C ALA A 215 -15.13 35.88 -9.05
N ALA A 216 -13.83 35.57 -9.02
CA ALA A 216 -13.36 34.21 -8.80
C ALA A 216 -13.68 33.68 -7.38
N TYR A 217 -13.62 34.53 -6.35
CA TYR A 217 -14.01 34.14 -4.98
C TYR A 217 -15.51 33.86 -4.83
N HIS A 218 -16.36 34.49 -5.64
CA HIS A 218 -17.82 34.30 -5.62
C HIS A 218 -18.30 33.17 -6.54
N ASP A 219 -17.39 32.37 -7.08
CA ASP A 219 -17.77 31.24 -7.92
C ASP A 219 -18.41 30.12 -7.07
N VAL A 220 -19.71 29.92 -7.26
CA VAL A 220 -20.52 28.91 -6.54
C VAL A 220 -19.99 27.48 -6.76
N TYR A 221 -19.28 27.24 -7.86
CA TYR A 221 -18.75 25.92 -8.23
C TYR A 221 -17.32 25.65 -7.75
N ALA A 222 -16.71 26.58 -6.98
CA ALA A 222 -15.35 26.45 -6.48
C ALA A 222 -15.11 25.23 -5.56
N PHE A 223 -16.17 24.61 -5.04
CA PHE A 223 -16.08 23.34 -4.32
C PHE A 223 -15.52 22.19 -5.18
N ASN A 224 -15.64 22.27 -6.52
CA ASN A 224 -15.00 21.30 -7.42
C ASN A 224 -13.48 21.33 -7.27
N TYR A 225 -12.89 22.52 -7.08
CA TYR A 225 -11.44 22.68 -6.91
C TYR A 225 -10.95 21.95 -5.65
N ILE A 226 -11.73 22.06 -4.57
CA ILE A 226 -11.50 21.36 -3.30
C ILE A 226 -11.53 19.84 -3.48
N LEU A 227 -12.60 19.32 -4.12
CA LEU A 227 -12.76 17.89 -4.34
C LEU A 227 -11.67 17.29 -5.24
N VAL A 228 -11.27 17.99 -6.31
CA VAL A 228 -10.20 17.54 -7.22
C VAL A 228 -8.88 17.41 -6.46
N ALA A 229 -8.53 18.42 -5.66
CA ALA A 229 -7.29 18.41 -4.89
C ALA A 229 -7.25 17.30 -3.85
N MET A 230 -8.34 17.12 -3.08
CA MET A 230 -8.43 16.05 -2.09
C MET A 230 -8.38 14.66 -2.71
N ALA A 231 -9.12 14.44 -3.81
CA ALA A 231 -9.18 13.16 -4.48
C ALA A 231 -7.82 12.75 -5.06
N LEU A 232 -7.20 13.60 -5.88
CA LEU A 232 -5.92 13.26 -6.52
C LEU A 232 -4.76 13.37 -5.54
N GLY A 233 -4.65 14.46 -4.79
CA GLY A 233 -3.49 14.72 -3.94
C GLY A 233 -3.44 13.88 -2.66
N GLY A 234 -4.57 13.36 -2.18
CA GLY A 234 -4.66 12.65 -0.91
C GLY A 234 -5.10 11.20 -1.01
N ILE A 235 -6.11 10.92 -1.84
CA ILE A 235 -6.78 9.61 -1.84
C ILE A 235 -6.18 8.67 -2.88
N PHE A 236 -6.21 9.07 -4.16
CA PHE A 236 -5.82 8.22 -5.27
C PHE A 236 -4.33 8.25 -5.60
N LEU A 237 -3.65 9.35 -5.29
CA LEU A 237 -2.20 9.41 -5.26
C LEU A 237 -1.73 9.46 -3.81
N LEU A 238 -0.58 8.84 -3.55
CA LEU A 238 0.06 8.96 -2.24
C LEU A 238 0.40 10.44 -1.98
N PRO A 239 0.20 10.96 -0.76
CA PRO A 239 0.38 12.38 -0.46
C PRO A 239 1.87 12.78 -0.38
N PHE A 240 2.57 12.68 -1.49
CA PHE A 240 3.91 13.21 -1.71
C PHE A 240 3.84 14.59 -2.36
N TRP A 241 4.84 15.44 -2.12
CA TRP A 241 4.88 16.79 -2.70
C TRP A 241 4.76 16.80 -4.24
N ARG A 242 5.32 15.79 -4.93
CA ARG A 242 5.18 15.62 -6.39
C ARG A 242 3.72 15.42 -6.81
N ASN A 243 2.94 14.71 -6.00
CA ASN A 243 1.54 14.43 -6.26
C ASN A 243 0.64 15.63 -5.97
N TYR A 244 1.06 16.54 -5.09
CA TYR A 244 0.39 17.83 -4.92
C TYR A 244 0.51 18.71 -6.17
N ILE A 245 1.60 18.56 -6.95
CA ILE A 245 1.73 19.25 -8.25
C ILE A 245 0.72 18.68 -9.24
N TYR A 246 0.59 17.35 -9.36
CA TYR A 246 -0.44 16.74 -10.21
C TYR A 246 -1.85 17.19 -9.79
N ALA A 247 -2.12 17.27 -8.49
CA ALA A 247 -3.38 17.80 -7.97
C ALA A 247 -3.59 19.27 -8.36
N GLY A 248 -2.58 20.14 -8.24
CA GLY A 248 -2.65 21.54 -8.65
C GLY A 248 -2.90 21.73 -10.14
N ILE A 249 -2.25 20.94 -11.00
CA ILE A 249 -2.49 20.92 -12.45
C ILE A 249 -3.94 20.49 -12.74
N ALA A 250 -4.40 19.43 -12.09
CA ALA A 250 -5.78 18.97 -12.24
C ALA A 250 -6.80 20.02 -11.78
N VAL A 251 -6.53 20.73 -10.68
CA VAL A 251 -7.36 21.85 -10.23
C VAL A 251 -7.45 22.93 -11.30
N ALA A 252 -6.33 23.35 -11.89
CA ALA A 252 -6.33 24.33 -12.97
C ALA A 252 -7.13 23.87 -14.21
N LEU A 253 -7.02 22.59 -14.58
CA LEU A 253 -7.85 21.99 -15.64
C LEU A 253 -9.34 21.98 -15.29
N SER A 254 -9.68 21.76 -14.02
CA SER A 254 -11.06 21.75 -13.55
C SER A 254 -11.73 23.11 -13.60
N VAL A 255 -10.99 24.20 -13.48
CA VAL A 255 -11.49 25.58 -13.69
C VAL A 255 -12.01 25.74 -15.12
N ILE A 256 -11.19 25.39 -16.11
CA ILE A 256 -11.54 25.48 -17.53
C ILE A 256 -12.79 24.64 -17.81
N PHE A 257 -12.83 23.41 -17.27
CA PHE A 257 -13.97 22.53 -17.46
C PHE A 257 -15.23 23.06 -16.76
N ALA A 258 -15.09 23.65 -15.57
CA ALA A 258 -16.20 24.25 -14.83
C ALA A 258 -16.82 25.41 -15.59
N ASP A 259 -16.02 26.34 -16.12
CA ASP A 259 -16.52 27.47 -16.90
C ASP A 259 -17.17 27.03 -18.21
N ALA A 260 -16.55 26.09 -18.94
CA ALA A 260 -17.12 25.53 -20.15
C ALA A 260 -18.48 24.86 -19.88
N THR A 261 -18.56 24.07 -18.81
CA THR A 261 -19.81 23.41 -18.39
C THR A 261 -20.84 24.44 -17.97
N LYS A 262 -20.45 25.47 -17.21
CA LYS A 262 -21.34 26.55 -16.76
C LYS A 262 -21.98 27.28 -17.94
N ILE A 263 -21.21 27.62 -18.96
CA ILE A 263 -21.75 28.28 -20.17
C ILE A 263 -22.78 27.38 -20.86
N PHE A 264 -22.45 26.11 -21.08
CA PHE A 264 -23.35 25.17 -21.77
C PHE A 264 -24.60 24.85 -20.93
N PHE A 265 -24.45 24.63 -19.63
CA PHE A 265 -25.53 24.19 -18.74
C PHE A 265 -26.46 25.34 -18.38
N ASN A 266 -25.94 26.55 -18.19
CA ASN A 266 -26.77 27.73 -17.92
C ASN A 266 -27.74 28.02 -19.08
N TYR A 267 -27.37 27.69 -20.33
CA TYR A 267 -28.28 27.79 -21.47
C TYR A 267 -29.57 26.97 -21.27
N TYR A 268 -29.45 25.82 -20.61
CA TYR A 268 -30.58 24.94 -20.25
C TYR A 268 -31.04 25.11 -18.78
N SER A 269 -30.60 26.19 -18.12
CA SER A 269 -30.84 26.46 -16.68
C SER A 269 -30.37 25.34 -15.74
N LEU A 270 -29.38 24.54 -16.14
CA LEU A 270 -28.85 23.45 -15.34
C LEU A 270 -27.69 23.91 -14.44
N PRO A 271 -27.62 23.43 -13.18
CA PRO A 271 -26.41 23.56 -12.37
C PRO A 271 -25.29 22.64 -12.86
N VAL A 272 -24.03 23.05 -12.65
CA VAL A 272 -22.83 22.29 -13.07
C VAL A 272 -22.56 21.06 -12.18
N PHE A 273 -23.01 21.09 -10.92
CA PHE A 273 -22.76 20.05 -9.90
C PHE A 273 -21.26 19.67 -9.81
N THR A 274 -20.97 18.38 -9.66
CA THR A 274 -19.62 17.81 -9.53
C THR A 274 -19.03 17.32 -10.87
N LEU A 275 -19.62 17.65 -12.02
CA LEU A 275 -19.13 17.18 -13.32
C LEU A 275 -17.66 17.55 -13.58
N PRO A 276 -17.19 18.78 -13.32
CA PRO A 276 -15.78 19.15 -13.50
C PRO A 276 -14.84 18.31 -12.65
N PHE A 277 -15.21 18.08 -11.38
CA PHE A 277 -14.47 17.19 -10.50
C PHE A 277 -14.34 15.78 -11.05
N ASN A 278 -15.46 15.16 -11.44
CA ASN A 278 -15.46 13.78 -11.92
C ASN A 278 -14.65 13.63 -13.21
N ALA A 279 -14.90 14.50 -14.19
CA ALA A 279 -14.25 14.43 -15.50
C ALA A 279 -12.72 14.54 -15.38
N VAL A 280 -12.23 15.55 -14.65
CA VAL A 280 -10.79 15.78 -14.53
C VAL A 280 -10.10 14.68 -13.73
N VAL A 281 -10.65 14.28 -12.58
CA VAL A 281 -10.04 13.23 -11.76
C VAL A 281 -9.96 11.92 -12.54
N MET A 282 -11.03 11.53 -13.24
CA MET A 282 -11.04 10.28 -14.00
C MET A 282 -10.06 10.29 -15.17
N VAL A 283 -9.95 11.39 -15.92
CA VAL A 283 -9.00 11.51 -17.05
C VAL A 283 -7.56 11.44 -16.55
N VAL A 284 -7.24 12.16 -15.47
CA VAL A 284 -5.89 12.13 -14.88
C VAL A 284 -5.56 10.75 -14.33
N LEU A 285 -6.49 10.11 -13.61
CA LEU A 285 -6.27 8.76 -13.10
C LEU A 285 -6.10 7.73 -14.21
N PHE A 286 -6.89 7.80 -15.27
CA PHE A 286 -6.75 6.91 -16.43
C PHE A 286 -5.34 7.00 -17.03
N LEU A 287 -4.85 8.22 -17.25
CA LEU A 287 -3.49 8.43 -17.77
C LEU A 287 -2.43 7.82 -16.83
N LEU A 288 -2.52 8.08 -15.53
CA LEU A 288 -1.53 7.61 -14.56
C LEU A 288 -1.54 6.09 -14.39
N VAL A 289 -2.73 5.46 -14.45
CA VAL A 289 -2.86 4.00 -14.44
C VAL A 289 -2.25 3.38 -15.70
N VAL A 290 -2.53 3.93 -16.88
CA VAL A 290 -2.01 3.40 -18.15
C VAL A 290 -0.48 3.49 -18.23
N VAL A 291 0.11 4.56 -17.70
CA VAL A 291 1.56 4.75 -17.66
C VAL A 291 2.23 3.95 -16.54
N GLY A 292 1.47 3.36 -15.61
CA GLY A 292 2.01 2.59 -14.49
C GLY A 292 2.70 3.46 -13.44
N TYR A 293 2.13 4.63 -13.15
CA TYR A 293 2.72 5.60 -12.23
C TYR A 293 2.86 5.05 -10.80
N GLU A 294 4.09 4.98 -10.28
CA GLU A 294 4.39 4.42 -8.96
C GLU A 294 3.73 5.17 -7.79
N GLY A 295 3.40 6.44 -7.96
CA GLY A 295 2.76 7.26 -6.93
C GLY A 295 1.27 6.99 -6.72
N LEU A 296 0.67 6.05 -7.46
CA LEU A 296 -0.71 5.60 -7.28
C LEU A 296 -0.89 4.92 -5.90
N ASN A 297 -1.95 5.29 -5.20
CA ASN A 297 -2.31 4.67 -3.93
C ASN A 297 -3.02 3.33 -4.17
N SER A 298 -2.24 2.25 -4.16
CA SER A 298 -2.76 0.88 -4.36
C SER A 298 -3.52 0.32 -3.14
N ALA A 299 -3.38 0.92 -1.97
CA ALA A 299 -3.95 0.42 -0.72
C ALA A 299 -4.58 1.56 0.08
N ILE A 300 -5.67 2.13 -0.45
CA ILE A 300 -6.41 3.24 0.16
C ILE A 300 -6.88 2.83 1.56
N LYS A 301 -6.44 3.59 2.57
CA LYS A 301 -6.85 3.46 3.97
C LYS A 301 -7.85 4.56 4.34
N ALA A 302 -8.33 4.54 5.58
CA ALA A 302 -9.32 5.48 6.11
C ALA A 302 -8.96 6.98 5.95
N THR A 303 -7.66 7.30 5.87
CA THR A 303 -7.15 8.65 5.58
C THR A 303 -5.90 8.59 4.68
N PRO A 304 -5.53 9.70 4.01
CA PRO A 304 -4.26 9.81 3.27
C PRO A 304 -3.02 9.52 4.12
N GLU A 305 -3.00 9.99 5.37
CA GLU A 305 -1.89 9.78 6.29
C GLU A 305 -1.73 8.30 6.64
N ALA A 306 -2.83 7.58 6.86
CA ALA A 306 -2.80 6.14 7.09
C ALA A 306 -2.30 5.39 5.84
N SER A 307 -2.70 5.84 4.65
CA SER A 307 -2.23 5.28 3.37
C SER A 307 -0.72 5.50 3.18
N LEU A 308 -0.24 6.72 3.43
CA LEU A 308 1.17 7.05 3.36
C LEU A 308 1.99 6.29 4.41
N ALA A 309 1.49 6.17 5.64
CA ALA A 309 2.15 5.42 6.71
C ALA A 309 2.30 3.95 6.34
N TYR A 310 1.25 3.32 5.80
CA TYR A 310 1.28 1.95 5.31
C TYR A 310 2.29 1.76 4.17
N TYR A 311 2.31 2.68 3.21
CA TYR A 311 3.28 2.66 2.11
C TYR A 311 4.73 2.79 2.62
N LEU A 312 5.03 3.82 3.43
CA LEU A 312 6.37 4.08 3.93
C LEU A 312 6.86 2.96 4.85
N GLN A 313 5.99 2.41 5.70
CA GLN A 313 6.31 1.25 6.52
C GLN A 313 6.72 0.06 5.64
N THR A 314 5.94 -0.24 4.60
CA THR A 314 6.25 -1.35 3.69
C THR A 314 7.57 -1.11 2.97
N LEU A 315 7.78 0.11 2.45
CA LEU A 315 8.98 0.51 1.74
C LEU A 315 10.25 0.42 2.61
N PHE A 316 10.24 0.95 3.83
CA PHE A 316 11.43 0.95 4.68
C PHE A 316 11.75 -0.42 5.28
N ARG A 317 10.74 -1.28 5.47
CA ARG A 317 10.94 -2.61 6.05
C ARG A 317 11.30 -3.66 5.01
N PHE A 318 10.60 -3.67 3.88
CA PHE A 318 10.71 -4.73 2.87
C PHE A 318 11.35 -4.24 1.56
N GLY A 319 11.55 -2.94 1.41
CA GLY A 319 12.08 -2.35 0.19
C GLY A 319 11.02 -2.17 -0.90
N PRO A 320 11.46 -1.77 -2.12
CA PRO A 320 10.58 -1.66 -3.27
C PRO A 320 10.09 -3.05 -3.73
N LYS A 321 8.99 -3.07 -4.48
CA LYS A 321 8.41 -4.29 -5.06
C LYS A 321 9.22 -4.76 -6.27
N VAL A 322 10.40 -5.31 -6.01
CA VAL A 322 11.25 -6.00 -6.99
C VAL A 322 11.38 -7.48 -6.63
N PRO A 323 11.73 -8.36 -7.58
CA PRO A 323 11.97 -9.77 -7.31
C PRO A 323 13.01 -9.94 -6.20
N ASN A 324 12.72 -10.81 -5.25
CA ASN A 324 13.64 -11.18 -4.19
C ASN A 324 14.06 -12.63 -4.39
N ILE A 325 15.37 -12.87 -4.52
CA ILE A 325 15.94 -14.21 -4.69
C ILE A 325 16.94 -14.51 -3.58
N ALA A 326 17.20 -15.76 -3.24
CA ALA A 326 18.30 -16.09 -2.33
C ALA A 326 19.64 -16.14 -3.08
N LEU A 327 20.75 -16.17 -2.34
CA LEU A 327 22.04 -16.46 -2.92
C LEU A 327 22.07 -17.91 -3.44
N PRO A 328 22.58 -18.16 -4.66
CA PRO A 328 22.53 -19.48 -5.31
C PRO A 328 23.64 -20.44 -4.84
N PHE A 329 24.12 -20.32 -3.61
CA PHE A 329 25.23 -21.10 -3.07
C PHE A 329 25.16 -21.22 -1.56
N SER A 330 25.93 -22.15 -0.99
CA SER A 330 26.19 -22.24 0.45
C SER A 330 27.57 -21.69 0.82
N GLY A 331 27.73 -21.29 2.08
CA GLY A 331 29.01 -20.80 2.59
C GLY A 331 29.34 -19.38 2.12
N ARG A 332 30.62 -19.03 2.22
CA ARG A 332 31.16 -17.68 1.97
C ARG A 332 31.72 -17.55 0.57
N TRP A 333 31.22 -16.56 -0.16
CA TRP A 333 31.61 -16.19 -1.53
C TRP A 333 31.84 -14.69 -1.61
N ASN A 334 32.51 -14.24 -2.66
CA ASN A 334 32.85 -12.84 -2.90
C ASN A 334 32.15 -12.35 -4.17
N VAL A 335 31.64 -11.11 -4.13
CA VAL A 335 31.08 -10.46 -5.31
C VAL A 335 32.23 -10.06 -6.24
N TYR A 336 32.31 -10.70 -7.40
CA TYR A 336 33.28 -10.37 -8.44
C TYR A 336 32.79 -9.20 -9.31
N GLN A 337 31.52 -9.28 -9.74
CA GLN A 337 30.83 -8.22 -10.47
C GLN A 337 29.38 -8.13 -9.99
N GLY A 338 28.81 -6.92 -10.04
CA GLY A 338 27.42 -6.67 -9.66
C GLY A 338 26.70 -5.83 -10.71
N PHE A 339 25.61 -5.19 -10.31
CA PHE A 339 24.83 -4.33 -11.21
C PHE A 339 25.69 -3.20 -11.78
N ASP A 340 25.50 -2.91 -13.06
CA ASP A 340 26.25 -1.88 -13.78
C ASP A 340 27.78 -2.06 -13.73
N GLY A 341 28.25 -3.31 -13.74
CA GLY A 341 29.66 -3.71 -13.65
C GLY A 341 30.59 -2.98 -14.62
N GLU A 342 31.90 -2.97 -14.33
CA GLU A 342 32.86 -2.17 -15.11
C GLU A 342 32.98 -2.63 -16.57
N TRP A 343 33.03 -3.95 -16.79
CA TRP A 343 33.29 -4.55 -18.10
C TRP A 343 32.04 -5.20 -18.72
N THR A 344 31.25 -5.88 -17.90
CA THR A 344 30.01 -6.58 -18.27
C THR A 344 28.83 -5.95 -17.52
N HIS A 345 27.64 -6.57 -17.58
CA HIS A 345 26.43 -6.10 -16.89
C HIS A 345 26.08 -4.65 -17.27
N LYS A 346 25.94 -4.40 -18.58
CA LYS A 346 25.53 -3.10 -19.13
C LYS A 346 24.28 -3.21 -19.98
N GLY A 347 23.61 -2.08 -20.20
CA GLY A 347 22.46 -1.98 -21.10
C GLY A 347 21.33 -2.92 -20.69
N ALA A 348 20.91 -3.79 -21.62
CA ALA A 348 19.82 -4.75 -21.41
C ALA A 348 20.13 -5.85 -20.37
N TRP A 349 21.41 -6.10 -20.05
CA TRP A 349 21.85 -7.14 -19.11
C TRP A 349 22.46 -6.56 -17.82
N ARG A 350 22.08 -5.33 -17.46
CA ARG A 350 22.72 -4.59 -16.36
C ARG A 350 22.46 -5.14 -14.95
N TYR A 351 21.38 -5.88 -14.75
CA TYR A 351 21.00 -6.43 -13.47
C TYR A 351 21.44 -7.90 -13.34
N ALA A 352 22.72 -8.10 -13.07
CA ALA A 352 23.32 -9.43 -12.88
C ALA A 352 24.47 -9.40 -11.86
N TYR A 353 24.84 -10.57 -11.36
CA TYR A 353 25.92 -10.76 -10.40
C TYR A 353 26.81 -11.93 -10.78
N ASP A 354 28.11 -11.75 -10.57
CA ASP A 354 29.11 -12.81 -10.65
C ASP A 354 29.75 -13.02 -9.29
N PHE A 355 29.84 -14.29 -8.86
CA PHE A 355 30.43 -14.67 -7.59
C PHE A 355 31.63 -15.61 -7.76
N ILE A 356 32.65 -15.39 -6.94
CA ILE A 356 33.84 -16.25 -6.83
C ILE A 356 34.07 -16.63 -5.36
N VAL A 357 34.96 -17.59 -5.10
CA VAL A 357 35.39 -17.92 -3.73
C VAL A 357 36.83 -17.47 -3.54
N LEU A 358 37.08 -16.58 -2.58
CA LEU A 358 38.42 -16.20 -2.18
C LEU A 358 38.83 -16.91 -0.88
N ARG A 359 40.08 -17.40 -0.83
CA ARG A 359 40.74 -17.87 0.39
C ARG A 359 42.08 -17.17 0.50
N ASN A 360 42.30 -16.47 1.61
CA ASN A 360 43.51 -15.66 1.85
C ASN A 360 43.82 -14.67 0.69
N GLY A 361 42.78 -14.12 0.05
CA GLY A 361 42.90 -13.19 -1.07
C GLY A 361 43.11 -13.83 -2.45
N SER A 362 43.24 -15.16 -2.56
CA SER A 362 43.38 -15.88 -3.83
C SER A 362 42.07 -16.58 -4.24
N SER A 363 41.76 -16.58 -5.54
CA SER A 363 40.66 -17.36 -6.12
C SER A 363 41.02 -18.82 -6.42
N TYR A 364 42.32 -19.16 -6.36
CA TYR A 364 42.84 -20.50 -6.65
C TYR A 364 43.84 -21.00 -5.60
N ARG A 365 44.00 -22.32 -5.52
CA ARG A 365 44.80 -23.05 -4.51
C ARG A 365 46.29 -23.17 -4.87
N THR A 366 46.59 -23.24 -6.16
CA THR A 366 47.89 -23.66 -6.71
C THR A 366 48.39 -22.62 -7.71
N THR A 367 48.60 -22.97 -8.98
CA THR A 367 49.08 -22.06 -10.03
C THR A 367 47.93 -21.33 -10.73
N GLY A 368 46.71 -21.88 -10.71
CA GLY A 368 45.54 -21.28 -11.38
C GLY A 368 45.52 -21.56 -12.88
N ASP A 369 46.22 -22.59 -13.34
CA ASP A 369 46.31 -22.95 -14.76
C ASP A 369 45.12 -23.85 -15.18
N TYR A 370 44.48 -24.52 -14.22
CA TYR A 370 43.37 -25.44 -14.45
C TYR A 370 42.11 -24.99 -13.70
N PRO A 371 40.89 -25.26 -14.24
CA PRO A 371 39.64 -24.97 -13.53
C PRO A 371 39.59 -25.55 -12.12
N GLU A 372 40.12 -26.76 -11.91
CA GLU A 372 40.15 -27.46 -10.63
C GLU A 372 41.02 -26.75 -9.56
N ASP A 373 41.90 -25.84 -9.98
CA ASP A 373 42.69 -25.03 -9.06
C ASP A 373 41.82 -23.99 -8.34
N TYR A 374 40.71 -23.55 -8.95
CA TYR A 374 39.85 -22.50 -8.43
C TYR A 374 38.93 -22.99 -7.32
N HIS A 375 38.79 -22.19 -6.26
CA HIS A 375 38.00 -22.57 -5.09
C HIS A 375 36.50 -22.72 -5.36
N CYS A 376 35.96 -22.01 -6.35
CA CYS A 376 34.56 -22.08 -6.72
C CYS A 376 34.24 -23.23 -7.69
N PHE A 377 35.21 -23.73 -8.46
CA PHE A 377 34.95 -24.77 -9.45
C PHE A 377 34.49 -26.07 -8.77
N GLY A 378 33.37 -26.63 -9.24
CA GLY A 378 32.76 -27.82 -8.67
C GLY A 378 31.96 -27.61 -7.38
N GLU A 379 31.91 -26.40 -6.83
CA GLU A 379 31.07 -26.07 -5.66
C GLU A 379 29.58 -26.18 -6.01
N SER A 380 28.77 -26.53 -5.01
CA SER A 380 27.33 -26.76 -5.21
C SER A 380 26.58 -25.44 -5.48
N VAL A 381 25.77 -25.45 -6.54
CA VAL A 381 24.84 -24.37 -6.88
C VAL A 381 23.45 -24.73 -6.38
N LEU A 382 22.86 -23.80 -5.63
CA LEU A 382 21.56 -23.96 -5.00
C LEU A 382 20.49 -23.19 -5.76
N SER A 383 19.25 -23.70 -5.74
CA SER A 383 18.11 -22.97 -6.25
C SER A 383 17.86 -21.72 -5.39
N PRO A 384 17.87 -20.51 -5.98
CA PRO A 384 17.65 -19.26 -5.27
C PRO A 384 16.17 -18.98 -5.01
N VAL A 385 15.26 -19.81 -5.53
CA VAL A 385 13.80 -19.66 -5.42
C VAL A 385 13.09 -21.00 -5.29
N ASN A 386 11.85 -20.97 -4.83
CA ASN A 386 10.88 -22.04 -5.11
C ASN A 386 10.31 -21.82 -6.52
N GLY A 387 10.31 -22.83 -7.38
CA GLY A 387 9.90 -22.64 -8.77
C GLY A 387 10.04 -23.86 -9.66
N TYR A 388 9.85 -23.66 -10.97
CA TYR A 388 9.96 -24.71 -11.98
C TYR A 388 11.12 -24.45 -12.93
N VAL A 389 11.80 -25.50 -13.37
CA VAL A 389 12.82 -25.39 -14.42
C VAL A 389 12.13 -25.19 -15.77
N VAL A 390 12.45 -24.10 -16.48
CA VAL A 390 11.83 -23.80 -17.79
C VAL A 390 12.76 -24.02 -18.97
N ALA A 391 14.07 -23.89 -18.77
CA ALA A 391 15.08 -24.19 -19.77
C ALA A 391 16.42 -24.54 -19.10
N LEU A 392 17.24 -25.35 -19.76
CA LEU A 392 18.60 -25.66 -19.32
C LEU A 392 19.46 -26.13 -20.51
N LEU A 393 20.77 -25.98 -20.38
CA LEU A 393 21.80 -26.60 -21.23
C LEU A 393 22.93 -27.09 -20.33
N SER A 394 23.43 -28.31 -20.53
CA SER A 394 24.35 -28.96 -19.59
C SER A 394 25.51 -29.72 -20.23
N ASP A 395 25.66 -29.73 -21.55
CA ASP A 395 26.60 -30.58 -22.29
C ASP A 395 27.81 -29.83 -22.85
N LEU A 396 27.88 -28.51 -22.71
CA LEU A 396 29.04 -27.73 -23.16
C LEU A 396 30.26 -27.98 -22.26
N PRO A 397 31.46 -28.14 -22.81
CA PRO A 397 32.67 -28.34 -22.03
C PRO A 397 33.03 -27.07 -21.24
N ASP A 398 33.66 -27.27 -20.08
CA ASP A 398 34.29 -26.19 -19.32
C ASP A 398 35.55 -25.69 -20.06
N ASN A 399 35.74 -24.37 -20.12
CA ASN A 399 36.86 -23.78 -20.84
C ASN A 399 38.19 -23.95 -20.08
N PRO A 400 39.32 -24.12 -20.79
CA PRO A 400 40.64 -23.84 -20.23
C PRO A 400 40.72 -22.41 -19.68
N ILE A 401 41.51 -22.20 -18.62
CA ILE A 401 41.68 -20.89 -18.01
C ILE A 401 42.21 -19.87 -19.04
N GLY A 402 41.65 -18.67 -19.02
CA GLY A 402 41.97 -17.56 -19.93
C GLY A 402 41.30 -17.64 -21.31
N THR A 403 40.58 -18.73 -21.61
CA THR A 403 39.84 -18.90 -22.88
C THR A 403 38.33 -18.76 -22.67
N VAL A 404 37.59 -18.47 -23.75
CA VAL A 404 36.13 -18.28 -23.70
C VAL A 404 35.46 -18.84 -24.95
N ASP A 405 34.24 -19.35 -24.80
CA ASP A 405 33.33 -19.64 -25.91
C ASP A 405 32.51 -18.39 -26.26
N ARG A 406 32.73 -17.85 -27.46
CA ARG A 406 32.07 -16.63 -27.97
C ARG A 406 30.78 -16.92 -28.75
N ILE A 407 30.50 -18.19 -29.03
CA ILE A 407 29.29 -18.63 -29.72
C ILE A 407 28.22 -18.89 -28.65
N ASN A 408 28.56 -19.67 -27.63
CA ASN A 408 27.66 -20.00 -26.52
C ASN A 408 27.96 -19.15 -25.30
N ASN A 409 27.73 -17.83 -25.38
CA ASN A 409 28.14 -16.87 -24.34
C ASN A 409 27.71 -17.25 -22.90
N TRP A 410 26.52 -17.84 -22.72
CA TRP A 410 26.01 -18.23 -21.40
C TRP A 410 26.53 -19.58 -20.90
N GLY A 411 27.16 -20.38 -21.77
CA GLY A 411 27.66 -21.71 -21.42
C GLY A 411 26.53 -22.67 -21.04
N ASN A 412 26.81 -23.58 -20.11
CA ASN A 412 25.79 -24.36 -19.45
C ASN A 412 25.01 -23.47 -18.49
N TYR A 413 23.68 -23.55 -18.54
CA TYR A 413 22.80 -22.68 -17.77
C TYR A 413 21.56 -23.42 -17.31
N ILE A 414 20.88 -22.84 -16.32
CA ILE A 414 19.53 -23.22 -15.90
C ILE A 414 18.68 -21.95 -15.75
N ILE A 415 17.45 -21.98 -16.27
CA ILE A 415 16.45 -20.95 -16.10
C ILE A 415 15.31 -21.50 -15.24
N LEU A 416 15.02 -20.82 -14.15
CA LEU A 416 13.96 -21.12 -13.21
C LEU A 416 12.85 -20.08 -13.33
N GLN A 417 11.59 -20.50 -13.35
CA GLN A 417 10.45 -19.62 -13.13
C GLN A 417 10.04 -19.70 -11.66
N SER A 418 10.15 -18.58 -10.93
CA SER A 418 9.68 -18.50 -9.55
C SER A 418 8.15 -18.52 -9.48
N LEU A 419 7.62 -18.88 -8.30
CA LEU A 419 6.17 -18.83 -8.05
C LEU A 419 5.58 -17.42 -8.19
N ASP A 420 6.41 -16.38 -8.07
CA ASP A 420 6.02 -14.99 -8.26
C ASP A 420 6.07 -14.54 -9.73
N GLY A 421 6.37 -15.45 -10.67
CA GLY A 421 6.32 -15.21 -12.11
C GLY A 421 7.59 -14.58 -12.71
N HIS A 422 8.70 -14.57 -11.96
CA HIS A 422 9.99 -14.05 -12.43
C HIS A 422 10.89 -15.16 -12.96
N TYR A 423 11.77 -14.87 -13.90
CA TYR A 423 12.71 -15.84 -14.46
C TYR A 423 14.12 -15.58 -13.94
N ILE A 424 14.76 -16.60 -13.39
CA ILE A 424 16.11 -16.52 -12.83
C ILE A 424 17.01 -17.39 -13.69
N GLU A 425 18.06 -16.81 -14.26
CA GLU A 425 19.07 -17.53 -15.02
C GLU A 425 20.35 -17.64 -14.21
N ILE A 426 20.92 -18.85 -14.18
CA ILE A 426 22.23 -19.12 -13.61
C ILE A 426 23.07 -19.78 -14.70
N SER A 427 24.26 -19.24 -14.94
CA SER A 427 25.09 -19.53 -16.11
C SER A 427 26.51 -19.93 -15.72
N HIS A 428 27.31 -20.35 -16.72
CA HIS A 428 28.68 -20.86 -16.55
C HIS A 428 28.77 -22.13 -15.68
N LEU A 429 27.75 -22.98 -15.72
CA LEU A 429 27.68 -24.21 -14.93
C LEU A 429 28.65 -25.29 -15.45
N MET A 430 29.03 -26.20 -14.56
CA MET A 430 29.95 -27.30 -14.88
C MET A 430 29.29 -28.30 -15.83
N GLN A 431 30.06 -28.83 -16.78
CA GLN A 431 29.58 -29.83 -17.74
C GLN A 431 28.93 -31.02 -17.01
N HIS A 432 27.75 -31.43 -17.48
CA HIS A 432 26.92 -32.53 -16.97
C HIS A 432 26.57 -32.46 -15.47
N SER A 433 26.62 -31.26 -14.87
CA SER A 433 26.35 -31.09 -13.43
C SER A 433 24.90 -30.77 -13.09
N ILE A 434 24.07 -30.36 -14.05
CA ILE A 434 22.68 -29.96 -13.82
C ILE A 434 21.85 -31.22 -13.47
N LEU A 435 21.28 -31.21 -12.26
CA LEU A 435 20.52 -32.34 -11.70
C LEU A 435 19.04 -32.38 -12.15
N PRO A 436 18.26 -31.27 -12.08
CA PRO A 436 16.84 -31.31 -12.41
C PRO A 436 16.59 -31.29 -13.92
N LYS A 437 15.38 -31.68 -14.32
CA LYS A 437 14.92 -31.65 -15.72
C LYS A 437 13.97 -30.48 -15.97
N VAL A 438 13.82 -30.08 -17.24
CA VAL A 438 12.79 -29.12 -17.65
C VAL A 438 11.41 -29.62 -17.22
N GLY A 439 10.62 -28.73 -16.59
CA GLY A 439 9.32 -29.02 -15.98
C GLY A 439 9.38 -29.48 -14.52
N GLU A 440 10.57 -29.77 -13.97
CA GLU A 440 10.72 -30.19 -12.57
C GLU A 440 10.57 -29.01 -11.61
N TYR A 441 9.91 -29.26 -10.47
CA TYR A 441 9.82 -28.29 -9.38
C TYR A 441 11.05 -28.37 -8.48
N VAL A 442 11.70 -27.23 -8.25
CA VAL A 442 12.84 -27.09 -7.35
C VAL A 442 12.49 -26.24 -6.13
N ARG A 443 13.01 -26.64 -4.97
CA ARG A 443 12.84 -25.90 -3.71
C ARG A 443 13.99 -24.94 -3.48
N LEU A 444 13.71 -23.83 -2.82
CA LEU A 444 14.72 -22.90 -2.32
C LEU A 444 15.79 -23.67 -1.52
N GLY A 445 17.07 -23.47 -1.88
CA GLY A 445 18.20 -24.13 -1.24
C GLY A 445 18.47 -25.56 -1.71
N GLN A 446 17.67 -26.12 -2.63
CA GLN A 446 17.95 -27.42 -3.26
C GLN A 446 19.20 -27.31 -4.14
N VAL A 447 20.10 -28.30 -4.08
CA VAL A 447 21.23 -28.39 -5.03
C VAL A 447 20.69 -28.68 -6.42
N ILE A 448 21.05 -27.84 -7.39
CA ILE A 448 20.57 -27.92 -8.78
C ILE A 448 21.70 -28.13 -9.80
N ALA A 449 22.92 -27.71 -9.49
CA ALA A 449 24.07 -27.83 -10.38
C ALA A 449 25.40 -27.70 -9.62
N LYS A 450 26.52 -27.65 -10.34
CA LYS A 450 27.82 -27.23 -9.82
C LYS A 450 28.37 -26.04 -10.61
N CYS A 451 29.14 -25.18 -9.93
CA CYS A 451 29.81 -24.05 -10.55
C CYS A 451 30.88 -24.56 -11.53
N GLY A 452 30.92 -24.01 -12.74
CA GLY A 452 31.84 -24.42 -13.79
C GLY A 452 32.64 -23.26 -14.35
N ASN A 453 33.04 -23.41 -15.61
CA ASN A 453 33.77 -22.44 -16.42
C ASN A 453 33.36 -22.49 -17.91
N SER A 454 32.11 -22.85 -18.21
CA SER A 454 31.60 -22.94 -19.59
C SER A 454 31.16 -21.56 -20.14
N GLY A 455 31.13 -21.38 -21.47
CA GLY A 455 30.63 -20.16 -22.10
C GLY A 455 31.62 -19.00 -22.14
N TYR A 456 31.15 -17.75 -22.02
CA TYR A 456 32.01 -16.56 -21.94
C TYR A 456 32.61 -16.39 -20.54
N SER A 457 33.31 -17.40 -20.06
CA SER A 457 33.89 -17.47 -18.73
C SER A 457 35.40 -17.71 -18.80
N PRO A 458 36.26 -16.68 -18.60
CA PRO A 458 37.71 -16.83 -18.66
C PRO A 458 38.30 -17.51 -17.42
N GLN A 459 37.55 -17.52 -16.31
CA GLN A 459 37.90 -18.23 -15.07
C GLN A 459 36.62 -18.67 -14.36
N PRO A 460 36.62 -19.76 -13.57
CA PRO A 460 35.45 -20.23 -12.86
C PRO A 460 34.78 -19.15 -12.01
N HIS A 461 33.49 -18.94 -12.23
CA HIS A 461 32.64 -18.04 -11.45
C HIS A 461 31.18 -18.41 -11.63
N LEU A 462 30.32 -17.94 -10.72
CA LEU A 462 28.88 -18.20 -10.78
C LEU A 462 28.14 -16.93 -11.17
N HIS A 463 27.56 -16.94 -12.37
CA HIS A 463 26.72 -15.85 -12.86
C HIS A 463 25.26 -16.08 -12.49
N ILE A 464 24.56 -15.03 -12.05
CA ILE A 464 23.12 -15.04 -11.80
C ILE A 464 22.46 -13.73 -12.22
N GLN A 465 21.31 -13.86 -12.86
CA GLN A 465 20.47 -12.72 -13.25
C GLN A 465 18.98 -13.04 -13.11
N VAL A 466 18.15 -11.99 -13.02
CA VAL A 466 16.70 -12.08 -13.15
C VAL A 466 16.29 -11.41 -14.45
N GLN A 467 15.46 -12.06 -15.25
CA GLN A 467 15.09 -11.63 -16.60
C GLN A 467 13.58 -11.59 -16.85
N ARG A 468 13.18 -10.79 -17.83
CA ARG A 468 11.77 -10.54 -18.19
C ARG A 468 11.04 -11.78 -18.69
N THR A 469 11.72 -12.65 -19.42
CA THR A 469 11.13 -13.84 -20.06
C THR A 469 11.98 -15.08 -19.80
N GLY A 470 11.40 -16.27 -19.95
CA GLY A 470 12.12 -17.54 -19.80
C GLY A 470 13.01 -17.91 -20.98
N ILE A 471 13.36 -16.94 -21.83
CA ILE A 471 14.20 -17.12 -23.01
C ILE A 471 15.63 -16.73 -22.62
N LEU A 472 16.59 -17.57 -22.99
CA LEU A 472 18.02 -17.33 -22.74
C LEU A 472 18.46 -15.95 -23.22
N GLY A 473 19.11 -15.18 -22.34
CA GLY A 473 19.63 -13.85 -22.66
C GLY A 473 18.56 -12.76 -22.80
N SER A 474 17.37 -12.96 -22.21
CA SER A 474 16.34 -11.91 -22.14
C SER A 474 16.84 -10.69 -21.33
N GLU A 475 16.20 -9.54 -21.56
CA GLU A 475 16.50 -8.33 -20.80
C GLU A 475 16.36 -8.57 -19.29
N THR A 476 17.33 -8.10 -18.52
CA THR A 476 17.34 -8.25 -17.07
C THR A 476 16.44 -7.23 -16.40
N VAL A 477 15.93 -7.59 -15.22
CA VAL A 477 15.12 -6.74 -14.36
C VAL A 477 15.81 -6.55 -13.01
N PRO A 478 15.66 -5.39 -12.35
CA PRO A 478 16.27 -5.17 -11.05
C PRO A 478 15.72 -6.18 -10.05
N PHE A 479 16.59 -6.76 -9.22
CA PHE A 479 16.24 -7.70 -8.16
C PHE A 479 17.04 -7.42 -6.89
N ARG A 480 16.74 -8.12 -5.79
CA ARG A 480 17.49 -8.05 -4.53
C ARG A 480 17.69 -9.44 -3.94
N PHE A 481 18.70 -9.59 -3.07
CA PHE A 481 18.87 -10.81 -2.29
C PHE A 481 18.02 -10.77 -1.02
N VAL A 482 17.20 -11.81 -0.80
CA VAL A 482 16.24 -11.92 0.31
C VAL A 482 16.96 -11.77 1.65
N LEU A 483 18.05 -12.50 1.84
CA LEU A 483 18.76 -12.61 3.11
C LEU A 483 20.20 -13.07 2.87
N TYR A 484 21.17 -12.33 3.41
CA TYR A 484 22.56 -12.77 3.47
C TYR A 484 23.27 -12.18 4.70
N ARG A 485 24.39 -12.79 5.08
CA ARG A 485 25.30 -12.25 6.08
C ARG A 485 26.51 -11.62 5.42
N GLN A 486 26.89 -10.45 5.92
CA GLN A 486 28.13 -9.76 5.59
C GLN A 486 28.84 -9.44 6.90
N ALA A 487 30.02 -10.03 7.11
CA ALA A 487 30.73 -9.98 8.39
C ALA A 487 29.80 -10.38 9.57
N SER A 488 29.58 -9.49 10.54
CA SER A 488 28.69 -9.70 11.69
C SER A 488 27.27 -9.18 11.48
N ARG A 489 26.90 -8.75 10.27
CA ARG A 489 25.58 -8.17 9.97
C ARG A 489 24.76 -9.04 9.05
N ILE A 490 23.48 -9.20 9.38
CA ILE A 490 22.47 -9.79 8.52
C ILE A 490 21.77 -8.67 7.75
N LEU A 491 21.70 -8.82 6.44
CA LEU A 491 21.08 -7.88 5.52
C LEU A 491 19.87 -8.53 4.86
N PHE A 492 18.74 -7.82 4.90
CA PHE A 492 17.49 -8.25 4.29
C PHE A 492 17.22 -7.43 3.04
N HIS A 493 16.72 -8.08 1.99
CA HIS A 493 16.33 -7.44 0.75
C HIS A 493 17.40 -6.45 0.26
N ALA A 494 18.66 -6.87 0.20
CA ALA A 494 19.78 -5.98 -0.07
C ALA A 494 20.60 -6.47 -1.27
N LEU A 495 21.49 -5.59 -1.74
CA LEU A 495 22.42 -5.87 -2.83
C LEU A 495 23.83 -5.70 -2.28
N PRO A 496 24.68 -6.74 -2.34
CA PRO A 496 26.06 -6.61 -1.92
C PRO A 496 26.87 -5.84 -2.97
N HIS A 497 27.87 -5.11 -2.50
CA HIS A 497 28.77 -4.35 -3.35
C HIS A 497 29.92 -5.22 -3.87
N THR A 498 30.52 -4.82 -4.99
CA THR A 498 31.68 -5.51 -5.56
C THR A 498 32.83 -5.58 -4.56
N GLY A 499 33.44 -6.76 -4.44
CA GLY A 499 34.53 -7.06 -3.51
C GLY A 499 34.07 -7.54 -2.12
N GLU A 500 32.78 -7.42 -1.79
CA GLU A 500 32.26 -7.87 -0.49
C GLU A 500 32.21 -9.41 -0.41
N GLU A 501 32.58 -9.95 0.76
CA GLU A 501 32.30 -11.34 1.12
C GLU A 501 30.88 -11.44 1.68
N VAL A 502 30.09 -12.35 1.10
CA VAL A 502 28.71 -12.64 1.50
C VAL A 502 28.54 -14.12 1.82
N GLU A 503 27.61 -14.39 2.71
CA GLU A 503 27.25 -15.75 3.10
C GLU A 503 25.74 -15.94 3.02
N ALA A 504 25.35 -17.03 2.36
CA ALA A 504 23.95 -17.44 2.30
C ALA A 504 23.49 -17.94 3.67
N LEU A 505 22.40 -17.38 4.17
CA LEU A 505 21.74 -17.84 5.39
C LEU A 505 20.59 -18.78 5.02
N LEU A 506 20.90 -20.08 5.01
CA LEU A 506 19.91 -21.11 4.71
C LEU A 506 19.04 -21.39 5.95
N PRO A 507 17.72 -21.56 5.76
CA PRO A 507 16.84 -21.87 6.87
C PRO A 507 17.11 -23.27 7.40
N THR A 508 16.93 -23.45 8.72
CA THR A 508 17.04 -24.76 9.37
C THR A 508 15.64 -25.29 9.68
N GLN A 509 15.47 -26.61 9.59
CA GLN A 509 14.18 -27.25 9.84
C GLN A 509 13.64 -26.95 11.24
N ASN A 510 14.52 -26.92 12.26
CA ASN A 510 14.12 -26.60 13.63
C ASN A 510 13.53 -25.18 13.74
N MET A 511 14.22 -24.16 13.22
CA MET A 511 13.72 -22.79 13.24
C MET A 511 12.42 -22.65 12.44
N GLN A 512 12.33 -23.27 11.27
CA GLN A 512 11.09 -23.25 10.47
C GLN A 512 9.91 -23.85 11.24
N MET A 513 10.11 -24.98 11.91
CA MET A 513 9.07 -25.62 12.72
C MET A 513 8.64 -24.77 13.92
N GLN A 514 9.59 -24.07 14.56
CA GLN A 514 9.31 -23.20 15.71
C GLN A 514 8.35 -22.06 15.36
N PHE A 515 8.43 -21.50 14.15
CA PHE A 515 7.58 -20.41 13.67
C PHE A 515 6.52 -20.86 12.66
N SER A 516 6.20 -22.15 12.64
CA SER A 516 5.09 -22.71 11.89
C SER A 516 3.84 -22.76 12.77
N PHE A 517 3.16 -21.62 12.85
CA PHE A 517 1.94 -21.46 13.64
C PHE A 517 0.72 -21.95 12.86
N VAL A 518 -0.16 -22.70 13.53
CA VAL A 518 -1.41 -23.20 12.94
C VAL A 518 -2.63 -22.56 13.59
N LEU A 519 -3.78 -22.58 12.92
CA LEU A 519 -5.03 -22.03 13.47
C LEU A 519 -5.38 -22.67 14.81
N ASP A 520 -5.91 -21.84 15.71
CA ASP A 520 -6.32 -22.21 17.07
C ASP A 520 -5.20 -22.67 18.00
N GLU A 521 -3.95 -22.63 17.55
CA GLU A 521 -2.79 -22.85 18.41
C GLU A 521 -2.73 -21.77 19.50
N ARG A 522 -2.51 -22.19 20.74
CA ARG A 522 -2.53 -21.33 21.92
C ARG A 522 -1.15 -21.24 22.55
N PHE A 523 -0.81 -20.05 23.00
CA PHE A 523 0.41 -19.79 23.77
C PHE A 523 0.01 -19.17 25.10
N VAL A 524 0.38 -19.82 26.19
CA VAL A 524 0.09 -19.35 27.55
C VAL A 524 1.41 -18.93 28.21
N TYR A 525 1.42 -17.73 28.77
CA TYR A 525 2.57 -17.16 29.44
C TYR A 525 2.22 -16.77 30.87
N GLU A 526 3.09 -17.12 31.82
CA GLU A 526 3.10 -16.54 33.16
C GLU A 526 3.73 -15.15 33.12
N ARG A 527 3.00 -14.16 33.64
CA ARG A 527 3.41 -12.76 33.67
C ARG A 527 3.99 -12.43 35.03
N PHE A 528 5.23 -11.94 35.04
CA PHE A 528 5.92 -11.44 36.22
C PHE A 528 6.15 -9.93 36.08
N VAL A 529 5.88 -9.18 37.15
CA VAL A 529 6.19 -7.74 37.26
C VAL A 529 7.14 -7.58 38.43
N GLU A 530 8.33 -7.02 38.18
CA GLU A 530 9.38 -6.88 39.22
C GLU A 530 9.72 -8.22 39.90
N GLY A 531 9.63 -9.32 39.15
CA GLY A 531 9.88 -10.68 39.63
C GLY A 531 8.72 -11.31 40.41
N GLN A 532 7.62 -10.61 40.66
CA GLN A 532 6.43 -11.15 41.32
C GLN A 532 5.40 -11.63 40.28
N PRO A 533 4.78 -12.81 40.47
CA PRO A 533 3.74 -13.29 39.58
C PRO A 533 2.53 -12.36 39.62
N SER A 534 2.10 -11.89 38.45
CA SER A 534 1.04 -10.89 38.27
C SER A 534 -0.16 -11.42 37.48
N GLY A 535 -0.08 -12.62 36.89
CA GLY A 535 -1.18 -13.23 36.14
C GLY A 535 -0.70 -14.10 34.98
N THR A 536 -1.63 -14.43 34.08
CA THR A 536 -1.34 -15.21 32.86
C THR A 536 -1.80 -14.44 31.63
N VAL A 537 -1.00 -14.48 30.57
CA VAL A 537 -1.31 -13.92 29.25
C VAL A 537 -1.56 -15.08 28.30
N ARG A 538 -2.62 -14.98 27.49
CA ARG A 538 -2.99 -16.03 26.53
C ARG A 538 -3.08 -15.43 25.14
N TRP A 539 -2.37 -16.05 24.20
CA TRP A 539 -2.45 -15.71 22.78
C TRP A 539 -3.00 -16.90 22.01
N GLN A 540 -3.81 -16.61 21.00
CA GLN A 540 -4.34 -17.59 20.07
C GLN A 540 -4.01 -17.17 18.65
N VAL A 541 -3.62 -18.13 17.82
CA VAL A 541 -3.45 -17.93 16.38
C VAL A 541 -4.82 -17.94 15.73
N ALA A 542 -5.13 -16.86 15.02
CA ALA A 542 -6.37 -16.69 14.28
C ALA A 542 -6.07 -16.14 12.88
N MET A 543 -7.12 -16.09 12.04
CA MET A 543 -7.02 -15.64 10.66
C MET A 543 -8.20 -14.73 10.32
N ASN A 544 -7.97 -13.72 9.48
CA ASN A 544 -9.02 -12.84 9.02
C ASN A 544 -9.68 -13.37 7.73
N HIS A 545 -10.66 -12.64 7.20
CA HIS A 545 -11.37 -13.00 5.98
C HIS A 545 -10.51 -12.94 4.70
N LEU A 546 -9.32 -12.33 4.76
CA LEU A 546 -8.34 -12.26 3.67
C LEU A 546 -7.31 -13.39 3.71
N GLY A 547 -7.40 -14.29 4.71
CA GLY A 547 -6.42 -15.36 4.89
C GLY A 547 -5.15 -14.92 5.63
N GLU A 548 -5.13 -13.71 6.21
CA GLU A 548 -4.00 -13.19 6.95
C GLU A 548 -4.00 -13.71 8.40
N PHE A 549 -2.89 -14.33 8.81
CA PHE A 549 -2.71 -14.87 10.15
C PHE A 549 -2.28 -13.80 11.15
N TYR A 550 -2.80 -13.89 12.37
CA TYR A 550 -2.43 -13.02 13.47
C TYR A 550 -2.46 -13.74 14.83
N LEU A 551 -1.65 -13.26 15.77
CA LEU A 551 -1.77 -13.59 17.19
C LEU A 551 -2.80 -12.65 17.82
N SER A 552 -3.71 -13.19 18.64
CA SER A 552 -4.71 -12.40 19.34
C SER A 552 -4.80 -12.75 20.82
N ASP A 553 -4.99 -11.72 21.64
CA ASP A 553 -5.33 -11.83 23.07
C ASP A 553 -6.82 -11.53 23.33
N GLY A 554 -7.63 -11.42 22.28
CA GLY A 554 -9.05 -11.06 22.31
C GLY A 554 -9.32 -9.66 21.76
N ASP A 555 -8.61 -8.65 22.27
CA ASP A 555 -8.80 -7.23 21.90
C ASP A 555 -7.76 -6.73 20.90
N ASN A 556 -6.56 -7.32 20.93
CA ASN A 556 -5.43 -6.94 20.09
C ASN A 556 -5.12 -8.04 19.06
N ARG A 557 -4.52 -7.64 17.94
CA ARG A 557 -4.16 -8.52 16.81
C ARG A 557 -2.79 -8.13 16.26
N LEU A 558 -1.88 -9.09 16.25
CA LEU A 558 -0.53 -8.93 15.71
C LEU A 558 -0.36 -9.86 14.49
N PHE A 559 -0.33 -9.27 13.31
CA PHE A 559 -0.28 -9.99 12.04
C PHE A 559 1.14 -10.42 11.69
N PHE A 560 1.28 -11.67 11.26
CA PHE A 560 2.58 -12.28 10.96
C PHE A 560 2.57 -13.09 9.67
N TYR A 561 3.76 -13.29 9.11
CA TYR A 561 3.98 -14.17 7.97
C TYR A 561 5.31 -14.92 8.13
N THR A 562 5.31 -16.20 7.77
CA THR A 562 6.49 -17.05 7.79
C THR A 562 7.00 -17.20 6.35
N ALA A 563 7.97 -16.37 5.97
CA ALA A 563 8.65 -16.54 4.68
C ALA A 563 9.62 -17.73 4.74
N PRO A 564 10.10 -18.25 3.59
CA PRO A 564 10.98 -19.41 3.57
C PRO A 564 12.26 -19.26 4.42
N THR A 565 12.80 -18.04 4.54
CA THR A 565 14.09 -17.75 5.20
C THR A 565 13.98 -16.95 6.49
N PHE A 566 12.85 -16.29 6.77
CA PHE A 566 12.64 -15.50 7.98
C PHE A 566 11.14 -15.41 8.35
N PHE A 567 10.86 -15.26 9.64
CA PHE A 567 9.55 -14.93 10.18
C PHE A 567 9.46 -13.42 10.45
N TYR A 568 8.30 -12.80 10.26
CA TYR A 568 8.12 -11.38 10.59
C TYR A 568 6.69 -10.99 10.94
N PHE A 569 6.58 -9.93 11.74
CA PHE A 569 5.33 -9.21 11.96
C PHE A 569 5.22 -8.05 10.97
N TYR A 570 4.04 -7.78 10.43
CA TYR A 570 3.86 -6.70 9.44
C TYR A 570 2.76 -5.69 9.77
N HIS A 571 1.83 -6.02 10.65
CA HIS A 571 0.75 -5.11 11.03
C HIS A 571 0.28 -5.40 12.46
N TYR A 572 -0.21 -4.38 13.15
CA TYR A 572 -0.73 -4.50 14.49
C TYR A 572 -1.99 -3.64 14.66
N GLU A 573 -3.00 -4.22 15.29
CA GLU A 573 -4.27 -3.58 15.62
C GLU A 573 -4.55 -3.75 17.10
N GLY A 574 -4.68 -2.65 17.84
CA GLY A 574 -4.95 -2.71 19.27
C GLY A 574 -4.28 -1.60 20.06
N ASN A 575 -4.22 -1.79 21.38
CA ASN A 575 -3.56 -0.90 22.31
C ASN A 575 -2.02 -0.95 22.12
N PRO A 576 -1.32 0.18 21.87
CA PRO A 576 0.14 0.19 21.73
C PRO A 576 0.93 -0.27 22.96
N ASP A 577 0.29 -0.35 24.13
CA ASP A 577 0.90 -0.78 25.38
C ASP A 577 0.69 -2.27 25.69
N SER A 578 -0.04 -3.01 24.85
CA SER A 578 -0.27 -4.45 25.05
C SER A 578 1.00 -5.28 24.93
N GLU A 579 1.02 -6.46 25.54
CA GLU A 579 2.10 -7.44 25.43
C GLU A 579 2.40 -7.80 23.96
N LEU A 580 1.38 -7.89 23.10
CA LEU A 580 1.56 -8.15 21.66
C LEU A 580 2.24 -6.97 20.93
N ALA A 581 1.91 -5.72 21.28
CA ALA A 581 2.62 -4.56 20.74
C ALA A 581 4.09 -4.53 21.17
N GLN A 582 4.40 -4.94 22.41
CA GLN A 582 5.79 -5.03 22.89
C GLN A 582 6.55 -6.16 22.18
N LEU A 583 5.90 -7.32 21.95
CA LEU A 583 6.48 -8.40 21.16
C LEU A 583 6.90 -7.94 19.75
N PHE A 584 6.08 -7.11 19.10
CA PHE A 584 6.42 -6.56 17.79
C PHE A 584 7.67 -5.66 17.86
N LYS A 585 7.80 -4.82 18.89
CA LYS A 585 9.01 -3.99 19.08
C LYS A 585 10.25 -4.83 19.36
N LEU A 586 10.12 -5.92 20.11
CA LEU A 586 11.23 -6.78 20.51
C LEU A 586 11.74 -7.68 19.38
N ALA A 587 10.83 -8.22 18.57
CA ALA A 587 11.13 -9.23 17.57
C ALA A 587 10.37 -9.00 16.25
N PRO A 588 10.57 -7.86 15.56
CA PRO A 588 9.81 -7.53 14.35
C PRO A 588 10.09 -8.50 13.19
N ARG A 589 11.30 -9.09 13.18
CA ARG A 589 11.77 -10.03 12.17
C ARG A 589 12.76 -11.02 12.79
N ILE A 590 12.70 -12.28 12.38
CA ILE A 590 13.50 -13.38 12.93
C ILE A 590 14.03 -14.23 11.76
N PRO A 591 15.35 -14.22 11.48
CA PRO A 591 15.94 -15.17 10.54
C PRO A 591 15.68 -16.62 10.96
N LEU A 592 15.29 -17.48 10.03
CA LEU A 592 15.09 -18.92 10.29
C LEU A 592 16.38 -19.73 10.12
N SER A 593 17.53 -19.06 10.03
CA SER A 593 18.87 -19.63 9.98
C SER A 593 19.51 -19.66 11.37
N MET A 594 20.25 -20.71 11.69
CA MET A 594 21.05 -20.77 12.92
C MET A 594 22.29 -19.89 12.78
N VAL A 595 22.34 -18.79 13.52
CA VAL A 595 23.49 -17.85 13.52
C VAL A 595 24.07 -17.79 14.92
N SER A 596 25.40 -17.90 15.04
CA SER A 596 26.10 -17.86 16.33
C SER A 596 25.94 -16.50 17.01
N SER A 597 26.29 -15.43 16.29
CA SER A 597 26.05 -14.04 16.66
C SER A 597 26.01 -13.19 15.40
N ALA A 598 24.97 -12.37 15.24
CA ALA A 598 24.92 -11.35 14.21
C ALA A 598 23.88 -10.26 14.54
N SER A 599 24.05 -9.07 13.98
CA SER A 599 23.09 -7.97 14.14
C SER A 599 22.37 -7.63 12.83
N PHE A 600 21.17 -7.08 12.94
CA PHE A 600 20.43 -6.53 11.81
C PHE A 600 19.66 -5.29 12.22
N ARG A 601 19.19 -4.54 11.21
CA ARG A 601 18.29 -3.41 11.40
C ARG A 601 16.93 -3.73 10.84
N ASP A 602 15.88 -3.32 11.54
CA ASP A 602 14.52 -3.26 11.00
C ASP A 602 13.88 -1.92 11.40
N ALA A 603 12.97 -1.44 10.57
CA ALA A 603 12.21 -0.24 10.83
C ALA A 603 10.91 -0.60 11.57
N LEU A 604 10.62 0.11 12.66
CA LEU A 604 9.37 -0.08 13.40
C LEU A 604 8.29 0.93 12.97
N PRO A 605 7.02 0.53 12.95
CA PRO A 605 5.93 1.45 12.65
C PRO A 605 5.83 2.58 13.69
N ILE A 606 5.72 3.82 13.23
CA ILE A 606 5.64 4.99 14.13
C ILE A 606 4.43 4.94 15.07
N TYR A 607 3.39 4.19 14.73
CA TYR A 607 2.20 4.08 15.57
C TYR A 607 2.41 3.27 16.86
N LEU A 608 3.47 2.47 16.93
CA LEU A 608 3.90 1.76 18.14
C LEU A 608 4.81 2.61 19.04
N LEU A 609 5.43 3.65 18.47
CA LEU A 609 6.49 4.42 19.11
C LEU A 609 6.02 5.80 19.57
N GLU A 610 5.10 6.42 18.82
CA GLU A 610 4.81 7.84 18.94
C GLU A 610 3.33 8.10 19.26
N SER A 611 3.08 9.17 20.02
CA SER A 611 1.73 9.62 20.35
C SER A 611 0.97 10.11 19.11
N ARG A 612 -0.36 10.09 19.17
CA ARG A 612 -1.23 10.47 18.04
C ARG A 612 -0.88 11.83 17.42
N LEU A 613 -0.62 12.84 18.25
CA LEU A 613 -0.28 14.20 17.77
C LEU A 613 1.08 14.23 17.06
N LYS A 614 2.09 13.56 17.62
CA LYS A 614 3.42 13.50 17.01
C LYS A 614 3.40 12.73 15.68
N ARG A 615 2.58 11.67 15.57
CA ARG A 615 2.37 10.95 14.31
C ARG A 615 1.83 11.85 13.22
N ILE A 616 0.83 12.67 13.52
CA ILE A 616 0.27 13.64 12.57
C ILE A 616 1.38 14.55 12.00
N TRP A 617 2.20 15.14 12.88
CA TRP A 617 3.31 15.99 12.45
C TRP A 617 4.35 15.25 11.61
N ILE A 618 4.73 14.03 12.03
CA ILE A 618 5.65 13.17 11.26
C ILE A 618 5.07 12.90 9.87
N MET A 619 3.78 12.58 9.76
CA MET A 619 3.15 12.30 8.47
C MET A 619 3.10 13.52 7.55
N MET A 620 2.81 14.70 8.08
CA MET A 620 2.87 15.94 7.31
C MET A 620 4.27 16.24 6.76
N ILE A 621 5.32 16.01 7.57
CA ILE A 621 6.71 16.19 7.13
C ILE A 621 7.09 15.10 6.13
N ALA A 622 6.64 13.86 6.35
CA ALA A 622 6.94 12.71 5.50
C ALA A 622 6.42 12.87 4.06
N SER A 623 5.35 13.65 3.85
CA SER A 623 4.89 14.06 2.52
C SER A 623 5.96 14.79 1.69
N PHE A 624 6.86 15.53 2.34
CA PHE A 624 7.94 16.28 1.70
C PHE A 624 9.29 15.57 1.83
N ARG A 625 9.53 14.91 2.96
CA ARG A 625 10.78 14.20 3.26
C ARG A 625 10.47 12.82 3.88
N PRO A 626 10.28 11.79 3.04
CA PRO A 626 9.89 10.44 3.48
C PRO A 626 10.82 9.84 4.56
N GLU A 627 12.11 10.15 4.51
CA GLU A 627 13.11 9.68 5.47
C GLU A 627 12.79 10.05 6.94
N TYR A 628 12.02 11.12 7.20
CA TYR A 628 11.60 11.47 8.56
C TYR A 628 10.64 10.45 9.18
N TYR A 629 9.99 9.61 8.38
CA TYR A 629 9.17 8.51 8.88
C TYR A 629 10.00 7.32 9.36
N ARG A 630 11.23 7.18 8.85
CA ARG A 630 12.12 6.04 9.12
C ARG A 630 12.51 6.01 10.61
N ARG A 631 12.28 4.87 11.26
CA ARG A 631 12.63 4.59 12.67
C ARG A 631 13.29 3.22 12.74
N GLU A 632 14.60 3.20 12.57
CA GLU A 632 15.37 1.96 12.58
C GLU A 632 15.97 1.69 13.95
N PHE A 633 15.96 0.41 14.31
CA PHE A 633 16.54 -0.10 15.54
C PHE A 633 17.47 -1.26 15.22
N ASP A 634 18.55 -1.37 16.00
CA ASP A 634 19.51 -2.46 15.91
C ASP A 634 19.01 -3.64 16.77
N TYR A 635 19.04 -4.83 16.19
CA TYR A 635 18.69 -6.10 16.83
C TYR A 635 19.89 -7.03 16.74
N THR A 636 20.19 -7.73 17.83
CA THR A 636 21.31 -8.68 17.90
C THR A 636 20.77 -10.08 18.19
N MET A 637 21.02 -10.99 17.26
CA MET A 637 20.68 -12.41 17.38
C MET A 637 21.87 -13.16 17.96
N GLU A 638 21.66 -13.87 19.05
CA GLU A 638 22.63 -14.72 19.74
C GLU A 638 22.05 -16.13 19.90
N ARG A 639 22.29 -17.00 18.91
CA ARG A 639 21.86 -18.42 18.86
C ARG A 639 20.36 -18.66 19.07
N PHE A 640 19.86 -18.48 20.29
CA PHE A 640 18.47 -18.68 20.72
C PHE A 640 17.88 -17.45 21.44
N SER A 641 18.50 -16.29 21.34
CA SER A 641 17.93 -15.04 21.86
C SER A 641 18.06 -13.90 20.86
N LEU A 642 17.06 -13.03 20.84
CA LEU A 642 17.05 -11.77 20.12
C LEU A 642 17.03 -10.63 21.12
N ASN A 643 18.05 -9.76 21.04
CA ASN A 643 18.25 -8.63 21.93
C ASN A 643 18.01 -7.32 21.17
N SER A 644 17.36 -6.35 21.81
CA SER A 644 17.11 -5.00 21.28
C SER A 644 17.14 -3.98 22.43
N GLU A 645 17.04 -2.69 22.11
CA GLU A 645 16.88 -1.65 23.14
C GLU A 645 15.56 -1.78 23.93
N PHE A 646 14.56 -2.48 23.38
CA PHE A 646 13.26 -2.70 24.03
C PHE A 646 13.29 -3.86 25.03
N GLY A 647 14.31 -4.72 24.95
CA GLY A 647 14.45 -5.91 25.79
C GLY A 647 14.92 -7.13 25.02
N GLN A 648 14.56 -8.32 25.52
CA GLN A 648 15.07 -9.61 25.05
C GLN A 648 13.94 -10.62 24.85
N VAL A 649 14.07 -11.41 23.79
CA VAL A 649 13.19 -12.56 23.51
C VAL A 649 14.06 -13.81 23.35
N THR A 650 13.68 -14.92 23.97
CA THR A 650 14.38 -16.20 23.86
C THR A 650 13.52 -17.25 23.15
N PHE A 651 14.18 -18.24 22.56
CA PHE A 651 13.59 -19.35 21.83
C PHE A 651 14.07 -20.66 22.45
N ALA A 652 13.19 -21.64 22.61
CA ALA A 652 13.57 -22.96 23.08
C ALA A 652 13.66 -23.94 21.89
N VAL A 653 14.73 -24.75 21.86
CA VAL A 653 15.04 -25.65 20.73
C VAL A 653 13.86 -26.55 20.33
N ASN A 654 13.09 -27.02 21.31
CA ASN A 654 12.01 -28.00 21.13
C ASN A 654 10.61 -27.40 21.40
N GLN A 655 10.45 -26.08 21.37
CA GLN A 655 9.15 -25.46 21.55
C GLN A 655 8.84 -24.45 20.46
N LYS A 656 7.58 -24.42 20.03
CA LYS A 656 7.11 -23.40 19.09
C LYS A 656 7.01 -22.02 19.74
N GLY A 657 7.26 -20.99 18.94
CA GLY A 657 7.10 -19.60 19.33
C GLY A 657 8.17 -19.12 20.31
N PHE A 658 7.75 -18.22 21.19
CA PHE A 658 8.64 -17.49 22.11
C PHE A 658 8.64 -18.15 23.49
N ASP A 659 9.83 -18.38 24.05
CA ASP A 659 10.01 -19.06 25.34
C ASP A 659 9.95 -18.07 26.52
N GLU A 660 10.89 -17.12 26.56
CA GLU A 660 10.85 -15.99 27.50
C GLU A 660 10.82 -14.65 26.73
N ILE A 661 10.03 -13.70 27.23
CA ILE A 661 9.91 -12.34 26.67
C ILE A 661 10.10 -11.36 27.81
N ARG A 662 11.15 -10.53 27.73
CA ARG A 662 11.51 -9.56 28.76
C ARG A 662 11.52 -8.15 28.19
N TYR A 663 10.77 -7.25 28.80
CA TYR A 663 10.77 -5.82 28.44
C TYR A 663 10.41 -4.96 29.66
N GLY A 664 11.11 -3.85 29.86
CA GLY A 664 10.97 -3.03 31.07
C GLY A 664 11.07 -3.88 32.34
N ASN A 665 10.08 -3.76 33.22
CA ASN A 665 9.97 -4.53 34.47
C ASN A 665 9.14 -5.82 34.32
N ILE A 666 8.77 -6.21 33.09
CA ILE A 666 7.88 -7.35 32.80
C ILE A 666 8.69 -8.51 32.22
N LEU A 667 8.36 -9.71 32.69
CA LEU A 667 8.83 -10.98 32.14
C LEU A 667 7.64 -11.89 31.87
N LEU A 668 7.53 -12.38 30.64
CA LEU A 668 6.60 -13.43 30.26
C LEU A 668 7.38 -14.72 30.10
N LYS A 669 7.00 -15.77 30.83
CA LYS A 669 7.57 -17.11 30.69
C LYS A 669 6.52 -18.05 30.13
N LYS A 670 6.82 -18.73 29.04
CA LYS A 670 5.89 -19.68 28.44
C LYS A 670 5.64 -20.84 29.39
N GLN A 671 4.37 -21.20 29.59
CA GLN A 671 4.02 -22.44 30.28
C GLN A 671 4.30 -23.61 29.34
N CYS A 672 5.07 -24.59 29.83
CA CYS A 672 5.20 -25.86 29.14
C CYS A 672 3.87 -26.61 29.29
N GLU A 673 3.13 -26.78 28.20
CA GLU A 673 1.99 -27.71 28.13
C GLU A 673 2.47 -29.15 27.91
#